data_AF-A0A0L0S3E9-F1
#
_entry.id   AF-A0A0L0S3E9-F1
#
_cell.length_a   1.000
_cell.length_b   1.000
_cell.length_c   1.000
_cell.angle_alpha   90.00
_cell.angle_beta   90.00
_cell.angle_gamma   90.00
#
_symmetry.space_group_name_H-M   'P 1'
#
loop_
_entity.id
_entity.type
_entity.pdbx_description
1 polymer ?
#
loop_
_entity_poly.entity_id
_entity_poly.type
_entity_poly.pdbx_seq_one_letter_code
_entity_poly.pdbx_strand_id
1 'polypeptide(L)'
;MQPNLPAPRVRPGGLLGSSSASIPLGGRYSQSQVAASAGGLAAAAPAGPSAPPVDLINVDDLDQLGPLIKSLLRSGKEDRYMDQLKSYIAVQDAEIERLCNSNYQEFLQSVDQLLKVRVETVELKTQLTQLTEEFNTAVKSSVDKKKELIQRRKIYANLENALEAVSQCLAVLDLALRANSLFAARKYYSSLRCLDDIRSKLGPIQQFEVAKYLGECLPKMQENVRMAVNTDLRDWFVTVRENSRAVGQVATDMMVTATRRAAMSSNGYKGSRMSVAISAFGLEDDGLQNVMDNDQVHVDFKPLYQSIHIHGVMGRLPDLMAEFEEQRRLQANLFLAPKFTLAQPAGWSALEPYLQDVTGFFLLERTILNTTSQFRSRAAVDLLWDQTVTNITNLVNEFLATGDDPAQYLRLQAVMMPFIQTLQMYSYLVNRLVETMATIFERYTDLMKQSCSEKLHQAVEEDDCVPVTVHSPIEHDSYKSRLHVSDPSDTVPPPLPTPAGTKPPPPPYPRNLPYSKVVPTAADLLYAFVDGYYKFATNLASADTGNGDVPTVVAAADADDLVRRSVDALMMRYLRDPLGAIIDASTNLAQILQILVNVAWMARLAGALERALMEKRLMPSSSRVVLQAGESFKQCRKTAEKRIFELLNHKISDFLGLAEYDFMPPADVARSKMPSPYLRDLVNFLTTVMYSTLENLPSEIKTFIYFEAFDHLANGMLDLILAPTVRRINLAFVDQFATDVSFLERFVNGLGDQNVQDTFLVLRQAVTLMVAEHPTEVLDPAVAHKRYSRLKRSVMVQLLEKLNNAAGMFAARADKAKRKEYETVIMTLKKEIARSPSPTKTARAVGGGSA
;
A
#
# COMPACT_ATOMS: atom_id res chain seq x y z
N MET A 1 70.76 -28.02 36.53
CA MET A 1 69.52 -28.10 37.33
C MET A 1 68.58 -29.13 36.71
N GLN A 2 68.71 -30.38 37.17
CA GLN A 2 67.60 -31.35 37.31
C GLN A 2 67.03 -31.17 38.75
N PRO A 3 66.10 -32.01 39.32
CA PRO A 3 65.39 -33.18 38.77
C PRO A 3 63.87 -33.32 39.09
N ASN A 4 63.22 -34.18 38.30
CA ASN A 4 62.39 -35.37 38.67
C ASN A 4 61.98 -35.70 40.13
N LEU A 5 60.76 -36.27 40.26
CA LEU A 5 60.34 -37.42 41.12
C LEU A 5 60.38 -37.24 42.68
N PRO A 6 59.85 -38.17 43.52
CA PRO A 6 58.78 -39.19 43.39
C PRO A 6 57.74 -39.19 44.57
N ALA A 7 56.94 -40.27 44.71
CA ALA A 7 56.01 -40.59 45.82
C ALA A 7 56.71 -41.18 47.08
N PRO A 8 56.07 -41.93 48.02
CA PRO A 8 54.75 -41.88 48.69
C PRO A 8 54.87 -41.93 50.26
N ARG A 9 53.75 -41.90 51.04
CA ARG A 9 53.40 -42.82 52.19
C ARG A 9 52.39 -42.29 53.24
N VAL A 10 51.40 -43.14 53.56
CA VAL A 10 50.90 -43.58 54.90
C VAL A 10 50.12 -42.60 55.86
N ARG A 11 48.98 -43.14 56.34
CA ARG A 11 48.06 -42.80 57.48
C ARG A 11 48.77 -42.50 58.82
N PRO A 12 48.14 -41.91 59.89
CA PRO A 12 46.78 -42.20 60.45
C PRO A 12 46.02 -40.95 61.01
N GLY A 13 44.85 -41.04 61.66
CA GLY A 13 43.88 -42.12 61.84
C GLY A 13 42.77 -41.78 62.87
N GLY A 14 41.81 -42.70 63.05
CA GLY A 14 40.93 -42.82 64.24
C GLY A 14 39.78 -41.81 64.36
N LEU A 15 38.67 -42.04 65.08
CA LEU A 15 38.03 -43.19 65.75
C LEU A 15 36.50 -42.86 65.78
N LEU A 16 35.50 -43.71 66.11
CA LEU A 16 35.40 -45.06 66.69
C LEU A 16 34.06 -45.69 66.18
N GLY A 17 33.83 -47.00 66.33
CA GLY A 17 32.54 -47.64 65.97
C GLY A 17 32.58 -49.17 65.95
N SER A 18 32.40 -49.81 67.11
CA SER A 18 32.26 -51.26 67.31
C SER A 18 30.99 -51.82 66.64
N SER A 19 30.83 -53.13 66.37
CA SER A 19 31.55 -54.32 66.85
C SER A 19 31.64 -55.42 65.79
N SER A 20 32.73 -56.19 65.82
CA SER A 20 32.86 -57.50 65.18
C SER A 20 32.07 -58.59 65.93
N ALA A 21 31.65 -59.65 65.24
CA ALA A 21 32.29 -60.98 65.36
C ALA A 21 31.50 -62.08 64.62
N SER A 22 32.21 -62.86 63.80
CA SER A 22 31.72 -64.09 63.16
C SER A 22 31.72 -65.26 64.15
N ILE A 23 30.68 -66.09 64.18
CA ILE A 23 30.68 -67.41 64.84
C ILE A 23 29.96 -68.43 63.92
N PRO A 24 30.47 -69.67 63.77
CA PRO A 24 29.95 -70.65 62.82
C PRO A 24 28.74 -71.41 63.38
N LEU A 25 27.92 -71.96 62.48
CA LEU A 25 26.79 -72.83 62.85
C LEU A 25 26.95 -74.22 62.23
N GLY A 26 27.28 -75.19 63.08
CA GLY A 26 26.99 -76.59 62.82
C GLY A 26 25.80 -77.04 63.68
N GLY A 27 24.94 -77.89 63.10
CA GLY A 27 24.23 -78.91 63.88
C GLY A 27 22.74 -78.69 64.19
N ARG A 28 21.94 -79.58 63.58
CA ARG A 28 20.73 -80.26 64.11
C ARG A 28 19.40 -79.49 64.15
N TYR A 29 18.42 -80.06 63.44
CA TYR A 29 17.12 -80.62 63.89
C TYR A 29 16.42 -81.14 62.60
N SER A 30 15.67 -82.26 62.52
CA SER A 30 15.23 -83.28 63.49
C SER A 30 15.11 -84.67 62.81
N GLN A 31 14.95 -85.72 63.62
CA GLN A 31 14.75 -87.11 63.18
C GLN A 31 13.27 -87.47 62.91
N SER A 32 13.06 -88.47 62.06
CA SER A 32 12.23 -89.66 62.35
C SER A 32 13.04 -90.87 61.82
N GLN A 33 13.30 -92.00 62.50
CA GLN A 33 12.60 -92.85 63.48
C GLN A 33 11.42 -93.68 62.96
N VAL A 34 11.75 -94.94 62.60
CA VAL A 34 11.10 -96.18 63.07
C VAL A 34 12.29 -97.15 63.31
N ALA A 35 12.62 -97.73 64.46
CA ALA A 35 11.93 -98.19 65.68
C ALA A 35 11.61 -99.71 65.69
N ALA A 36 12.47 -100.47 66.39
CA ALA A 36 12.18 -101.69 67.15
C ALA A 36 13.36 -101.88 68.14
N SER A 37 13.26 -101.54 69.43
CA SER A 37 12.64 -102.32 70.54
C SER A 37 13.25 -103.71 70.71
N ALA A 38 13.70 -104.17 71.88
CA ALA A 38 13.53 -103.71 73.27
C ALA A 38 14.86 -103.84 74.05
N GLY A 39 15.11 -103.24 75.21
CA GLY A 39 14.18 -102.69 76.20
C GLY A 39 14.21 -103.56 77.46
N GLY A 40 15.24 -103.38 78.30
CA GLY A 40 15.40 -104.10 79.56
C GLY A 40 14.45 -103.59 80.65
N LEU A 41 13.90 -104.51 81.44
CA LEU A 41 13.14 -104.21 82.65
C LEU A 41 14.06 -104.10 83.87
N ALA A 42 13.60 -103.37 84.88
CA ALA A 42 14.44 -102.88 85.97
C ALA A 42 14.44 -103.77 87.23
N ALA A 43 15.49 -103.53 88.03
CA ALA A 43 15.52 -103.55 89.50
C ALA A 43 15.75 -104.85 90.29
N ALA A 44 16.52 -104.65 91.36
CA ALA A 44 16.63 -105.40 92.62
C ALA A 44 17.47 -106.70 92.67
N ALA A 45 18.50 -106.61 93.52
CA ALA A 45 19.29 -107.70 94.13
C ALA A 45 18.43 -108.48 95.19
N PRO A 46 18.90 -109.54 95.92
CA PRO A 46 20.31 -109.77 96.33
C PRO A 46 20.82 -111.23 96.52
N ALA A 47 22.08 -111.31 96.97
CA ALA A 47 22.77 -112.38 97.74
C ALA A 47 23.40 -113.60 96.99
N GLY A 48 24.66 -113.91 97.36
CA GLY A 48 25.39 -115.16 97.06
C GLY A 48 25.27 -116.21 98.19
N PRO A 49 26.26 -117.10 98.51
CA PRO A 49 27.70 -117.07 98.14
C PRO A 49 28.38 -118.46 97.85
N SER A 50 29.74 -118.51 97.92
CA SER A 50 30.69 -119.67 98.11
C SER A 50 31.55 -120.18 96.91
N ALA A 51 32.72 -120.79 97.19
CA ALA A 51 33.91 -120.90 96.29
C ALA A 51 34.78 -122.22 96.41
N PRO A 52 36.15 -122.28 96.23
CA PRO A 52 36.95 -123.19 95.34
C PRO A 52 37.84 -124.23 96.13
N PRO A 53 39.02 -124.83 95.70
CA PRO A 53 39.87 -124.83 94.46
C PRO A 53 40.42 -126.24 94.01
N VAL A 54 41.56 -126.36 93.26
CA VAL A 54 42.70 -127.35 93.41
C VAL A 54 43.80 -127.25 92.29
N ASP A 55 45.08 -127.47 92.66
CA ASP A 55 46.36 -127.45 91.87
C ASP A 55 46.94 -128.87 91.56
N LEU A 56 48.28 -128.97 91.29
CA LEU A 56 49.27 -130.10 91.25
C LEU A 56 49.96 -130.20 89.85
N ILE A 57 51.26 -130.44 89.62
CA ILE A 57 52.51 -130.68 90.43
C ILE A 57 53.75 -130.14 89.62
N ASN A 58 54.97 -130.07 90.21
CA ASN A 58 56.23 -129.67 89.53
C ASN A 58 57.35 -130.75 89.65
N VAL A 59 58.45 -130.65 88.87
CA VAL A 59 59.40 -131.76 88.55
C VAL A 59 60.55 -132.00 89.56
N ASP A 60 60.69 -131.18 90.61
CA ASP A 60 61.92 -131.09 91.42
C ASP A 60 62.24 -132.27 92.38
N ASP A 61 61.41 -133.32 92.47
CA ASP A 61 61.59 -134.42 93.45
C ASP A 61 62.39 -135.65 92.95
N LEU A 62 62.91 -135.63 91.71
CA LEU A 62 63.60 -136.79 91.11
C LEU A 62 64.88 -137.23 91.86
N ASP A 63 65.55 -136.31 92.58
CA ASP A 63 66.77 -136.59 93.35
C ASP A 63 66.53 -137.54 94.54
N GLN A 64 65.27 -137.74 94.97
CA GLN A 64 64.94 -138.67 96.05
C GLN A 64 64.91 -140.15 95.62
N LEU A 65 64.96 -140.44 94.30
CA LEU A 65 64.77 -141.79 93.77
C LEU A 65 65.97 -142.73 94.05
N GLY A 66 67.19 -142.20 94.06
CA GLY A 66 68.43 -142.97 94.23
C GLY A 66 68.55 -143.72 95.57
N PRO A 67 68.32 -143.06 96.73
CA PRO A 67 68.30 -143.72 98.03
C PRO A 67 67.18 -144.75 98.17
N LEU A 68 66.00 -144.48 97.58
CA LEU A 68 64.83 -145.35 97.63
C LEU A 68 65.05 -146.67 96.88
N ILE A 69 65.64 -146.64 95.68
CA ILE A 69 66.02 -147.86 94.93
C ILE A 69 67.02 -148.70 95.73
N LYS A 70 68.02 -148.05 96.36
CA LYS A 70 69.05 -148.74 97.17
C LYS A 70 68.50 -149.32 98.48
N SER A 71 67.43 -148.75 99.01
CA SER A 71 66.64 -149.29 100.13
C SER A 71 65.80 -150.49 99.69
N LEU A 72 65.10 -150.39 98.55
CA LEU A 72 64.27 -151.48 98.02
C LEU A 72 65.08 -152.76 97.78
N LEU A 73 66.26 -152.65 97.13
CA LEU A 73 67.20 -153.75 96.88
C LEU A 73 67.67 -154.48 98.16
N ARG A 74 67.66 -153.82 99.33
CA ARG A 74 67.93 -154.48 100.62
C ARG A 74 66.70 -155.12 101.26
N SER A 75 65.51 -154.76 100.82
CA SER A 75 64.24 -155.21 101.41
C SER A 75 63.61 -156.43 100.73
N GLY A 76 64.10 -156.84 99.55
CA GLY A 76 63.62 -158.02 98.83
C GLY A 76 62.17 -157.94 98.35
N LYS A 77 61.68 -156.73 98.03
CA LYS A 77 60.28 -156.46 97.63
C LYS A 77 60.16 -155.87 96.21
N GLU A 78 60.98 -156.36 95.29
CA GLU A 78 61.07 -155.85 93.92
C GLU A 78 59.78 -156.09 93.12
N ASP A 79 59.26 -157.32 93.14
CA ASP A 79 58.05 -157.69 92.39
C ASP A 79 56.81 -156.87 92.79
N ARG A 80 56.62 -156.63 94.10
CA ARG A 80 55.44 -155.90 94.60
C ARG A 80 55.41 -154.43 94.17
N TYR A 81 56.58 -153.80 94.00
CA TYR A 81 56.64 -152.42 93.51
C TYR A 81 56.47 -152.39 91.99
N MET A 82 57.02 -153.37 91.26
CA MET A 82 56.80 -153.51 89.82
C MET A 82 55.33 -153.76 89.47
N ASP A 83 54.59 -154.55 90.25
CA ASP A 83 53.15 -154.74 90.04
C ASP A 83 52.33 -153.48 90.39
N GLN A 84 52.71 -152.73 91.42
CA GLN A 84 52.09 -151.41 91.69
C GLN A 84 52.38 -150.40 90.58
N LEU A 85 53.60 -150.39 90.01
CA LEU A 85 53.97 -149.51 88.91
C LEU A 85 53.22 -149.87 87.61
N LYS A 86 53.12 -151.17 87.28
CA LYS A 86 52.30 -151.65 86.14
C LYS A 86 50.83 -151.29 86.31
N SER A 87 50.28 -151.45 87.51
CA SER A 87 48.90 -151.04 87.83
C SER A 87 48.70 -149.53 87.64
N TYR A 88 49.68 -148.72 88.06
CA TYR A 88 49.63 -147.26 87.88
C TYR A 88 49.70 -146.83 86.40
N ILE A 89 50.60 -147.44 85.61
CA ILE A 89 50.70 -147.19 84.17
C ILE A 89 49.38 -147.52 83.46
N ALA A 90 48.78 -148.68 83.76
CA ALA A 90 47.51 -149.08 83.17
C ALA A 90 46.34 -148.13 83.49
N VAL A 91 46.35 -147.46 84.65
CA VAL A 91 45.36 -146.43 85.00
C VAL A 91 45.62 -145.12 84.25
N GLN A 92 46.88 -144.69 84.13
CA GLN A 92 47.26 -143.48 83.38
C GLN A 92 46.97 -143.62 81.88
N ASP A 93 47.30 -144.75 81.25
CA ASP A 93 47.03 -144.99 79.84
C ASP A 93 45.51 -144.97 79.54
N ALA A 94 44.68 -145.55 80.43
CA ALA A 94 43.22 -145.50 80.32
C ALA A 94 42.66 -144.08 80.51
N GLU A 95 43.28 -143.25 81.35
CA GLU A 95 42.88 -141.85 81.53
C GLU A 95 43.27 -140.99 80.32
N ILE A 96 44.44 -141.24 79.71
CA ILE A 96 44.88 -140.60 78.46
C ILE A 96 43.97 -140.98 77.29
N GLU A 97 43.62 -142.26 77.12
CA GLU A 97 42.65 -142.68 76.09
C GLU A 97 41.28 -142.00 76.29
N ARG A 98 40.83 -141.82 77.53
CA ARG A 98 39.57 -141.12 77.82
C ARG A 98 39.65 -139.64 77.43
N LEU A 99 40.77 -138.96 77.75
CA LEU A 99 40.98 -137.53 77.48
C LEU A 99 41.18 -137.20 75.99
N CYS A 100 41.85 -138.08 75.25
CA CYS A 100 41.98 -137.97 73.80
C CYS A 100 40.65 -138.18 73.09
N ASN A 101 39.85 -139.17 73.50
CA ASN A 101 38.53 -139.43 72.91
C ASN A 101 37.51 -138.32 73.22
N SER A 102 37.61 -137.61 74.35
CA SER A 102 36.67 -136.52 74.67
C SER A 102 36.95 -135.20 73.94
N ASN A 103 38.21 -134.86 73.63
CA ASN A 103 38.57 -133.49 73.20
C ASN A 103 38.96 -133.33 71.72
N TYR A 104 39.14 -134.42 70.96
CA TYR A 104 39.47 -134.38 69.53
C TYR A 104 38.44 -133.57 68.70
N GLN A 105 37.15 -133.66 69.06
CA GLN A 105 36.06 -133.09 68.28
C GLN A 105 35.95 -131.55 68.41
N GLU A 106 36.22 -130.98 69.60
CA GLU A 106 36.21 -129.53 69.81
C GLU A 106 37.39 -128.83 69.14
N PHE A 107 38.55 -129.48 69.08
CA PHE A 107 39.73 -128.95 68.39
C PHE A 107 39.49 -128.81 66.87
N LEU A 108 38.93 -129.84 66.23
CA LEU A 108 38.54 -129.76 64.81
C LEU A 108 37.54 -128.64 64.56
N GLN A 109 36.51 -128.51 65.41
CA GLN A 109 35.51 -127.45 65.27
C GLN A 109 36.13 -126.05 65.39
N SER A 110 37.12 -125.87 66.27
CA SER A 110 37.84 -124.60 66.45
C SER A 110 38.69 -124.24 65.22
N VAL A 111 39.37 -125.22 64.61
CA VAL A 111 40.15 -125.01 63.37
C VAL A 111 39.23 -124.68 62.20
N ASP A 112 38.08 -125.35 62.08
CA ASP A 112 37.11 -125.13 61.02
C ASP A 112 36.45 -123.74 61.11
N GLN A 113 36.13 -123.27 62.34
CA GLN A 113 35.70 -121.89 62.58
C GLN A 113 36.75 -120.86 62.13
N LEU A 114 38.04 -121.10 62.41
CA LEU A 114 39.12 -120.16 62.07
C LEU A 114 39.37 -120.13 60.54
N LEU A 115 39.23 -121.26 59.86
CA LEU A 115 39.20 -121.33 58.39
C LEU A 115 37.99 -120.59 57.82
N LYS A 116 36.80 -120.75 58.41
CA LYS A 116 35.58 -120.05 57.98
C LYS A 116 35.71 -118.53 58.11
N VAL A 117 36.18 -118.02 59.24
CA VAL A 117 36.44 -116.57 59.44
C VAL A 117 37.47 -116.04 58.44
N ARG A 118 38.49 -116.84 58.08
CA ARG A 118 39.45 -116.46 57.04
C ARG A 118 38.80 -116.36 55.66
N VAL A 119 37.91 -117.29 55.30
CA VAL A 119 37.13 -117.23 54.05
C VAL A 119 36.22 -116.00 54.04
N GLU A 120 35.45 -115.77 55.10
CA GLU A 120 34.57 -114.60 55.24
C GLU A 120 35.34 -113.27 55.19
N THR A 121 36.55 -113.20 55.77
CA THR A 121 37.41 -112.01 55.70
C THR A 121 37.96 -111.76 54.29
N VAL A 122 38.31 -112.82 53.56
CA VAL A 122 38.72 -112.70 52.15
C VAL A 122 37.53 -112.27 51.28
N GLU A 123 36.36 -112.86 51.50
CA GLU A 123 35.12 -112.51 50.80
C GLU A 123 34.74 -111.04 51.04
N LEU A 124 34.76 -110.59 52.29
CA LEU A 124 34.47 -109.20 52.66
C LEU A 124 35.53 -108.23 52.09
N LYS A 125 36.80 -108.64 51.99
CA LYS A 125 37.82 -107.85 51.28
C LYS A 125 37.50 -107.74 49.79
N THR A 126 37.10 -108.82 49.12
CA THR A 126 36.68 -108.77 47.70
C THR A 126 35.44 -107.92 47.49
N GLN A 127 34.42 -108.04 48.36
CA GLN A 127 33.23 -107.20 48.35
C GLN A 127 33.59 -105.71 48.56
N LEU A 128 34.50 -105.40 49.48
CA LEU A 128 34.95 -104.02 49.71
C LEU A 128 35.72 -103.45 48.52
N THR A 129 36.59 -104.23 47.86
CA THR A 129 37.27 -103.80 46.63
C THR A 129 36.28 -103.60 45.48
N GLN A 130 35.31 -104.50 45.31
CA GLN A 130 34.26 -104.39 44.30
C GLN A 130 33.40 -103.15 44.55
N LEU A 131 32.92 -102.93 45.78
CA LEU A 131 32.15 -101.74 46.14
C LEU A 131 32.96 -100.45 45.94
N THR A 132 34.27 -100.48 46.18
CA THR A 132 35.18 -99.36 45.93
C THR A 132 35.34 -99.09 44.42
N GLU A 133 35.35 -100.12 43.58
CA GLU A 133 35.43 -99.99 42.12
C GLU A 133 34.09 -99.51 41.53
N GLU A 134 32.96 -100.06 41.98
CA GLU A 134 31.60 -99.60 41.67
C GLU A 134 31.38 -98.14 42.11
N PHE A 135 31.82 -97.77 43.31
CA PHE A 135 31.76 -96.38 43.77
C PHE A 135 32.65 -95.46 42.93
N ASN A 136 33.89 -95.85 42.62
CA ASN A 136 34.78 -95.02 41.80
C ASN A 136 34.29 -94.87 40.35
N THR A 137 33.69 -95.91 39.77
CA THR A 137 33.08 -95.83 38.43
C THR A 137 31.81 -94.97 38.44
N ALA A 138 30.96 -95.07 39.46
CA ALA A 138 29.81 -94.19 39.66
C ALA A 138 30.24 -92.72 39.87
N VAL A 139 31.27 -92.45 40.67
CA VAL A 139 31.82 -91.10 40.89
C VAL A 139 32.43 -90.53 39.61
N LYS A 140 33.21 -91.31 38.84
CA LYS A 140 33.73 -90.90 37.53
C LYS A 140 32.58 -90.54 36.57
N SER A 141 31.59 -91.42 36.43
CA SER A 141 30.39 -91.17 35.61
C SER A 141 29.64 -89.90 36.03
N SER A 142 29.52 -89.65 37.34
CA SER A 142 28.89 -88.44 37.90
C SER A 142 29.71 -87.18 37.62
N VAL A 143 31.04 -87.24 37.76
CA VAL A 143 31.95 -86.14 37.43
C VAL A 143 31.90 -85.82 35.94
N ASP A 144 31.87 -86.81 35.06
CA ASP A 144 31.81 -86.60 33.62
C ASP A 144 30.45 -86.04 33.18
N LYS A 145 29.33 -86.53 33.75
CA LYS A 145 28.00 -85.90 33.61
C LYS A 145 27.99 -84.45 34.11
N LYS A 146 28.72 -84.13 35.19
CA LYS A 146 28.85 -82.75 35.70
C LYS A 146 29.69 -81.86 34.78
N LYS A 147 30.78 -82.38 34.18
CA LYS A 147 31.56 -81.66 33.16
C LYS A 147 30.69 -81.38 31.92
N GLU A 148 29.94 -82.37 31.45
CA GLU A 148 29.01 -82.22 30.33
C GLU A 148 27.94 -81.17 30.65
N LEU A 149 27.37 -81.18 31.86
CA LEU A 149 26.39 -80.18 32.31
C LEU A 149 27.00 -78.76 32.37
N ILE A 150 28.26 -78.60 32.77
CA ILE A 150 28.97 -77.31 32.72
C ILE A 150 29.19 -76.86 31.26
N GLN A 151 29.59 -77.76 30.37
CA GLN A 151 29.73 -77.46 28.94
C GLN A 151 28.38 -77.07 28.33
N ARG A 152 27.31 -77.82 28.59
CA ARG A 152 25.94 -77.48 28.18
C ARG A 152 25.51 -76.11 28.73
N ARG A 153 25.76 -75.79 30.01
CA ARG A 153 25.50 -74.45 30.58
C ARG A 153 26.27 -73.34 29.86
N LYS A 154 27.54 -73.57 29.49
CA LYS A 154 28.31 -72.61 28.69
C LYS A 154 27.74 -72.43 27.28
N ILE A 155 27.26 -73.51 26.66
CA ILE A 155 26.56 -73.44 25.36
C ILE A 155 25.24 -72.67 25.51
N TYR A 156 24.45 -72.91 26.56
CA TYR A 156 23.23 -72.14 26.85
C TYR A 156 23.52 -70.65 27.05
N ALA A 157 24.51 -70.27 27.86
CA ALA A 157 24.90 -68.86 28.05
C ALA A 157 25.38 -68.21 26.74
N ASN A 158 26.12 -68.94 25.90
CA ASN A 158 26.51 -68.47 24.58
C ASN A 158 25.32 -68.31 23.62
N LEU A 159 24.34 -69.23 23.67
CA LEU A 159 23.10 -69.16 22.88
C LEU A 159 22.21 -68.00 23.35
N GLU A 160 22.14 -67.74 24.65
CA GLU A 160 21.38 -66.64 25.24
C GLU A 160 21.98 -65.28 24.85
N ASN A 161 23.30 -65.11 24.96
CA ASN A 161 24.02 -63.94 24.46
C ASN A 161 23.84 -63.74 22.94
N ALA A 162 23.84 -64.83 22.16
CA ALA A 162 23.63 -64.77 20.70
C ALA A 162 22.17 -64.39 20.34
N LEU A 163 21.19 -64.93 21.08
CA LEU A 163 19.78 -64.60 20.93
C LEU A 163 19.52 -63.13 21.29
N GLU A 164 20.13 -62.64 22.37
CA GLU A 164 20.05 -61.24 22.76
C GLU A 164 20.63 -60.33 21.66
N ALA A 165 21.86 -60.62 21.19
CA ALA A 165 22.49 -59.86 20.11
C ALA A 165 21.68 -59.86 18.79
N VAL A 166 21.08 -60.99 18.42
CA VAL A 166 20.18 -61.08 17.25
C VAL A 166 18.91 -60.25 17.48
N SER A 167 18.31 -60.30 18.66
CA SER A 167 17.11 -59.51 18.99
C SER A 167 17.38 -57.99 18.94
N GLN A 168 18.55 -57.56 19.43
CA GLN A 168 18.98 -56.16 19.37
C GLN A 168 19.23 -55.71 17.92
N CYS A 169 19.87 -56.55 17.10
CA CYS A 169 20.04 -56.29 15.66
C CYS A 169 18.70 -56.19 14.91
N LEU A 170 17.74 -57.08 15.20
CA LEU A 170 16.39 -57.04 14.61
C LEU A 170 15.64 -55.77 15.00
N ALA A 171 15.65 -55.38 16.28
CA ALA A 171 15.02 -54.15 16.75
C ALA A 171 15.59 -52.89 16.08
N VAL A 172 16.89 -52.88 15.77
CA VAL A 172 17.53 -51.79 15.00
C VAL A 172 17.14 -51.84 13.52
N LEU A 173 17.02 -53.03 12.91
CA LEU A 173 16.56 -53.20 11.53
C LEU A 173 15.09 -52.77 11.35
N ASP A 174 14.21 -53.13 12.27
CA ASP A 174 12.80 -52.72 12.27
C ASP A 174 12.65 -51.18 12.36
N LEU A 175 13.51 -50.52 13.15
CA LEU A 175 13.58 -49.07 13.19
C LEU A 175 14.08 -48.47 11.88
N ALA A 176 15.04 -49.11 11.19
CA ALA A 176 15.51 -48.66 9.88
C ALA A 176 14.43 -48.83 8.80
N LEU A 177 13.69 -49.94 8.80
CA LEU A 177 12.53 -50.15 7.94
C LEU A 177 11.42 -49.14 8.22
N ARG A 178 11.16 -48.83 9.49
CA ARG A 178 10.21 -47.78 9.91
C ARG A 178 10.66 -46.38 9.48
N ALA A 179 11.95 -46.06 9.58
CA ALA A 179 12.48 -44.79 9.06
C ALA A 179 12.26 -44.70 7.54
N ASN A 180 12.54 -45.77 6.79
CA ASN A 180 12.33 -45.80 5.35
C ASN A 180 10.83 -45.66 4.97
N SER A 181 9.90 -46.26 5.73
CA SER A 181 8.47 -46.09 5.49
C SER A 181 7.97 -44.67 5.82
N LEU A 182 8.54 -44.04 6.86
CA LEU A 182 8.27 -42.63 7.20
C LEU A 182 8.83 -41.66 6.14
N PHE A 183 9.99 -41.97 5.57
CA PHE A 183 10.58 -41.25 4.44
C PHE A 183 9.67 -41.34 3.20
N ALA A 184 9.22 -42.54 2.83
CA ALA A 184 8.29 -42.75 1.72
C ALA A 184 6.95 -42.02 1.93
N ALA A 185 6.48 -41.89 3.19
CA ALA A 185 5.29 -41.11 3.55
C ALA A 185 5.51 -39.59 3.65
N ARG A 186 6.65 -39.05 3.16
CA ARG A 186 7.08 -37.64 3.25
C ARG A 186 7.15 -37.05 4.68
N LYS A 187 7.18 -37.90 5.71
CA LYS A 187 7.27 -37.49 7.13
C LYS A 187 8.74 -37.32 7.55
N TYR A 188 9.45 -36.44 6.85
CA TYR A 188 10.90 -36.28 6.95
C TYR A 188 11.42 -36.04 8.38
N TYR A 189 10.77 -35.18 9.18
CA TYR A 189 11.18 -34.96 10.58
C TYR A 189 11.03 -36.24 11.44
N SER A 190 9.91 -36.96 11.31
CA SER A 190 9.71 -38.23 12.02
C SER A 190 10.69 -39.31 11.56
N SER A 191 11.07 -39.30 10.28
CA SER A 191 12.14 -40.15 9.75
C SER A 191 13.49 -39.82 10.41
N LEU A 192 13.89 -38.53 10.44
CA LEU A 192 15.15 -38.09 11.04
C LEU A 192 15.24 -38.44 12.53
N ARG A 193 14.17 -38.19 13.30
CA ARG A 193 14.10 -38.61 14.70
C ARG A 193 14.28 -40.13 14.86
N CYS A 194 13.70 -40.93 13.95
CA CYS A 194 13.90 -42.37 13.95
C CYS A 194 15.35 -42.77 13.57
N LEU A 195 16.03 -42.00 12.73
CA LEU A 195 17.46 -42.17 12.45
C LEU A 195 18.35 -41.82 13.66
N ASP A 196 17.99 -40.78 14.43
CA ASP A 196 18.69 -40.45 15.69
C ASP A 196 18.42 -41.50 16.79
N ASP A 197 17.19 -42.02 16.87
CA ASP A 197 16.87 -43.16 17.75
C ASP A 197 17.70 -44.40 17.38
N ILE A 198 17.89 -44.70 16.09
CA ILE A 198 18.81 -45.74 15.61
C ILE A 198 20.24 -45.44 16.05
N ARG A 199 20.72 -44.20 15.88
CA ARG A 199 22.07 -43.78 16.28
C ARG A 199 22.33 -44.01 17.76
N SER A 200 21.36 -43.71 18.61
CA SER A 200 21.44 -43.94 20.06
C SER A 200 21.55 -45.43 20.42
N LYS A 201 20.82 -46.29 19.71
CA LYS A 201 20.79 -47.75 19.91
C LYS A 201 21.96 -48.48 19.26
N LEU A 202 22.69 -47.83 18.34
CA LEU A 202 23.85 -48.40 17.66
C LEU A 202 25.09 -48.50 18.56
N GLY A 203 25.17 -47.68 19.61
CA GLY A 203 26.29 -47.63 20.56
C GLY A 203 26.74 -48.99 21.12
N PRO A 204 25.85 -49.79 21.75
CA PRO A 204 26.22 -51.11 22.28
C PRO A 204 26.51 -52.18 21.20
N ILE A 205 26.10 -51.97 19.94
CA ILE A 205 26.08 -53.00 18.88
C ILE A 205 27.25 -52.84 17.88
N GLN A 206 28.11 -51.83 18.05
CA GLN A 206 29.23 -51.53 17.11
C GLN A 206 30.22 -52.69 16.83
N GLN A 207 30.20 -53.74 17.66
CA GLN A 207 31.01 -54.95 17.47
C GLN A 207 30.58 -55.77 16.23
N PHE A 208 29.33 -55.66 15.79
CA PHE A 208 28.78 -56.42 14.66
C PHE A 208 28.89 -55.67 13.33
N GLU A 209 29.14 -56.39 12.24
CA GLU A 209 29.28 -55.82 10.89
C GLU A 209 28.01 -55.11 10.41
N VAL A 210 26.83 -55.60 10.80
CA VAL A 210 25.53 -54.98 10.51
C VAL A 210 25.45 -53.56 11.09
N ALA A 211 25.98 -53.34 12.30
CA ALA A 211 26.01 -52.01 12.91
C ALA A 211 27.00 -51.06 12.22
N LYS A 212 28.12 -51.59 11.70
CA LYS A 212 29.08 -50.80 10.90
C LYS A 212 28.45 -50.37 9.56
N TYR A 213 27.87 -51.32 8.82
CA TYR A 213 27.16 -51.04 7.57
C TYR A 213 26.02 -50.03 7.76
N LEU A 214 25.19 -50.23 8.80
CA LEU A 214 24.12 -49.28 9.12
C LEU A 214 24.66 -47.90 9.52
N GLY A 215 25.82 -47.85 10.22
CA GLY A 215 26.52 -46.61 10.53
C GLY A 215 27.01 -45.84 9.29
N GLU A 216 27.42 -46.54 8.23
CA GLU A 216 27.77 -45.94 6.93
C GLU A 216 26.53 -45.55 6.09
N CYS A 217 25.43 -46.27 6.24
CA CYS A 217 24.15 -45.97 5.58
C CYS A 217 23.41 -44.80 6.24
N LEU A 218 23.52 -44.61 7.56
CA LEU A 218 22.84 -43.56 8.32
C LEU A 218 23.06 -42.13 7.75
N PRO A 219 24.31 -41.65 7.49
CA PRO A 219 24.52 -40.34 6.89
C PRO A 219 24.00 -40.26 5.45
N LYS A 220 24.01 -41.36 4.68
CA LYS A 220 23.41 -41.41 3.34
C LYS A 220 21.89 -41.28 3.40
N MET A 221 21.23 -41.88 4.40
CA MET A 221 19.79 -41.72 4.63
C MET A 221 19.44 -40.29 5.08
N GLN A 222 20.24 -39.66 5.95
CA GLN A 222 20.07 -38.25 6.32
C GLN A 222 20.24 -37.32 5.11
N GLU A 223 21.23 -37.58 4.25
CA GLU A 223 21.46 -36.82 3.01
C GLU A 223 20.34 -37.04 1.98
N ASN A 224 19.79 -38.25 1.85
CA ASN A 224 18.61 -38.52 1.03
C ASN A 224 17.37 -37.75 1.52
N VAL A 225 17.19 -37.64 2.84
CA VAL A 225 16.14 -36.77 3.42
C VAL A 225 16.36 -35.32 3.04
N ARG A 226 17.61 -34.82 3.15
CA ARG A 226 17.97 -33.44 2.75
C ARG A 226 17.68 -33.17 1.27
N MET A 227 18.08 -34.09 0.38
CA MET A 227 17.84 -33.98 -1.07
C MET A 227 16.35 -34.01 -1.42
N ALA A 228 15.54 -34.83 -0.73
CA ALA A 228 14.09 -34.84 -0.91
C ALA A 228 13.45 -33.52 -0.45
N VAL A 229 13.85 -33.00 0.71
CA VAL A 229 13.40 -31.70 1.24
C VAL A 229 13.79 -30.54 0.31
N ASN A 230 14.99 -30.54 -0.25
CA ASN A 230 15.41 -29.54 -1.24
C ASN A 230 14.67 -29.69 -2.57
N THR A 231 14.18 -30.88 -2.91
CA THR A 231 13.33 -31.09 -4.09
C THR A 231 11.92 -30.53 -3.85
N ASP A 232 11.29 -30.87 -2.73
CA ASP A 232 9.98 -30.30 -2.33
C ASP A 232 10.04 -28.77 -2.19
N LEU A 233 11.17 -28.19 -1.74
CA LEU A 233 11.38 -26.74 -1.72
C LEU A 233 11.54 -26.13 -3.13
N ARG A 234 12.18 -26.84 -4.06
CA ARG A 234 12.30 -26.40 -5.47
C ARG A 234 10.96 -26.43 -6.20
N ASP A 235 10.16 -27.46 -5.96
CA ASP A 235 8.80 -27.56 -6.48
C ASP A 235 7.92 -26.43 -5.90
N TRP A 236 8.04 -26.17 -4.58
CA TRP A 236 7.40 -25.03 -3.93
C TRP A 236 7.78 -23.67 -4.56
N PHE A 237 9.05 -23.44 -4.89
CA PHE A 237 9.47 -22.23 -5.60
C PHE A 237 8.82 -22.07 -6.99
N VAL A 238 8.42 -23.17 -7.64
CA VAL A 238 7.67 -23.12 -8.92
C VAL A 238 6.20 -22.76 -8.65
N THR A 239 5.54 -23.44 -7.71
CA THR A 239 4.14 -23.13 -7.34
C THR A 239 3.97 -21.68 -6.86
N VAL A 240 4.90 -21.18 -6.03
CA VAL A 240 4.92 -19.79 -5.56
C VAL A 240 5.10 -18.79 -6.71
N ARG A 241 5.88 -19.15 -7.72
CA ARG A 241 6.09 -18.35 -8.94
C ARG A 241 4.85 -18.33 -9.84
N GLU A 242 4.12 -19.43 -9.93
CA GLU A 242 2.88 -19.50 -10.72
C GLU A 242 1.75 -18.71 -10.03
N ASN A 243 1.65 -18.84 -8.71
CA ASN A 243 0.63 -18.17 -7.92
C ASN A 243 0.92 -16.69 -7.64
N SER A 244 2.17 -16.21 -7.76
CA SER A 244 2.51 -14.81 -7.42
C SER A 244 1.70 -13.80 -8.22
N ARG A 245 1.45 -14.04 -9.51
CA ARG A 245 0.60 -13.13 -10.31
C ARG A 245 -0.83 -13.06 -9.77
N ALA A 246 -1.41 -14.21 -9.43
CA ALA A 246 -2.78 -14.31 -8.92
C ALA A 246 -2.91 -13.66 -7.54
N VAL A 247 -1.93 -13.87 -6.65
CA VAL A 247 -1.80 -13.13 -5.37
C VAL A 247 -1.80 -11.62 -5.62
N GLY A 248 -0.99 -11.15 -6.59
CA GLY A 248 -0.91 -9.74 -6.96
C GLY A 248 -2.24 -9.18 -7.48
N GLN A 249 -2.93 -9.93 -8.35
CA GLN A 249 -4.25 -9.59 -8.89
C GLN A 249 -5.29 -9.42 -7.79
N VAL A 250 -5.45 -10.44 -6.92
CA VAL A 250 -6.40 -10.39 -5.80
C VAL A 250 -6.06 -9.22 -4.86
N ALA A 251 -4.78 -8.97 -4.57
CA ALA A 251 -4.35 -7.83 -3.76
C ALA A 251 -4.76 -6.49 -4.38
N THR A 252 -4.52 -6.29 -5.68
CA THR A 252 -4.87 -5.04 -6.37
C THR A 252 -6.38 -4.86 -6.50
N ASP A 253 -7.14 -5.92 -6.78
CA ASP A 253 -8.59 -5.85 -6.94
C ASP A 253 -9.30 -5.59 -5.60
N MET A 254 -8.82 -6.19 -4.50
CA MET A 254 -9.25 -5.83 -3.15
C MET A 254 -8.98 -4.36 -2.85
N MET A 255 -7.81 -3.82 -3.25
CA MET A 255 -7.51 -2.40 -3.03
C MET A 255 -8.38 -1.47 -3.90
N VAL A 256 -8.62 -1.81 -5.17
CA VAL A 256 -9.52 -1.05 -6.06
C VAL A 256 -10.94 -1.03 -5.50
N THR A 257 -11.45 -2.17 -5.01
CA THR A 257 -12.80 -2.25 -4.43
C THR A 257 -12.91 -1.57 -3.08
N ALA A 258 -11.85 -1.57 -2.25
CA ALA A 258 -11.75 -0.76 -1.03
C ALA A 258 -11.78 0.74 -1.35
N THR A 259 -10.88 1.23 -2.21
CA THR A 259 -10.84 2.64 -2.64
C THR A 259 -12.16 3.10 -3.25
N ARG A 260 -12.84 2.24 -4.04
CA ARG A 260 -14.16 2.53 -4.59
C ARG A 260 -15.27 2.59 -3.52
N ARG A 261 -15.26 1.71 -2.52
CA ARG A 261 -16.18 1.80 -1.35
C ARG A 261 -15.89 3.07 -0.53
N ALA A 262 -14.63 3.42 -0.30
CA ALA A 262 -14.24 4.64 0.40
C ALA A 262 -14.69 5.93 -0.32
N ALA A 263 -14.63 5.96 -1.65
CA ALA A 263 -15.14 7.08 -2.45
C ALA A 263 -16.67 7.24 -2.40
N MET A 264 -17.41 6.14 -2.22
CA MET A 264 -18.88 6.16 -2.04
C MET A 264 -19.33 6.41 -0.59
N SER A 265 -18.42 6.38 0.38
CA SER A 265 -18.74 6.59 1.80
C SER A 265 -19.20 8.04 2.07
N SER A 266 -20.27 8.19 2.84
CA SER A 266 -20.87 9.49 3.17
C SER A 266 -20.16 10.22 4.33
N ASN A 267 -19.25 9.56 5.05
CA ASN A 267 -18.52 10.18 6.15
C ASN A 267 -17.63 11.33 5.68
N GLY A 268 -17.39 12.31 6.56
CA GLY A 268 -16.59 13.53 6.29
C GLY A 268 -15.09 13.31 6.00
N TYR A 269 -14.66 12.08 5.75
CA TYR A 269 -13.31 11.65 5.41
C TYR A 269 -13.23 11.05 3.99
N LYS A 270 -14.05 11.56 3.05
CA LYS A 270 -14.07 11.12 1.65
C LYS A 270 -12.65 11.04 1.08
N GLY A 271 -12.28 9.88 0.55
CA GLY A 271 -10.98 9.67 -0.10
C GLY A 271 -9.76 9.61 0.83
N SER A 272 -9.89 9.75 2.15
CA SER A 272 -8.74 9.65 3.06
C SER A 272 -8.20 8.21 3.15
N ARG A 273 -6.87 8.04 3.30
CA ARG A 273 -6.25 6.74 3.61
C ARG A 273 -6.90 6.02 4.80
N MET A 274 -7.42 6.76 5.79
CA MET A 274 -8.17 6.15 6.91
C MET A 274 -9.50 5.55 6.43
N SER A 275 -10.23 6.21 5.52
CA SER A 275 -11.44 5.65 4.92
C SER A 275 -11.14 4.45 4.02
N VAL A 276 -10.01 4.45 3.29
CA VAL A 276 -9.59 3.31 2.47
C VAL A 276 -9.18 2.13 3.33
N ALA A 277 -8.38 2.36 4.39
CA ALA A 277 -8.03 1.32 5.35
C ALA A 277 -9.26 0.75 6.07
N ILE A 278 -10.17 1.60 6.58
CA ILE A 278 -11.43 1.14 7.19
C ILE A 278 -12.27 0.33 6.19
N SER A 279 -12.34 0.74 4.92
CA SER A 279 -13.06 -0.04 3.91
C SER A 279 -12.36 -1.35 3.55
N ALA A 280 -11.02 -1.43 3.62
CA ALA A 280 -10.26 -2.65 3.43
C ALA A 280 -10.44 -3.62 4.62
N PHE A 281 -10.40 -3.13 5.86
CA PHE A 281 -10.77 -3.93 7.04
C PHE A 281 -12.22 -4.42 6.99
N GLY A 282 -13.15 -3.60 6.46
CA GLY A 282 -14.52 -4.02 6.20
C GLY A 282 -14.65 -5.11 5.14
N LEU A 283 -13.65 -5.33 4.29
CA LEU A 283 -13.61 -6.47 3.35
C LEU A 283 -13.15 -7.77 4.02
N GLU A 284 -12.32 -7.68 5.06
CA GLU A 284 -11.90 -8.85 5.85
C GLU A 284 -13.09 -9.48 6.61
N ASP A 285 -14.06 -8.67 7.04
CA ASP A 285 -15.32 -9.10 7.69
C ASP A 285 -16.38 -9.60 6.68
N ASP A 286 -16.34 -9.12 5.43
CA ASP A 286 -17.20 -9.53 4.30
C ASP A 286 -16.86 -10.95 3.75
N GLY A 287 -15.89 -11.65 4.35
CA GLY A 287 -15.48 -13.01 3.94
C GLY A 287 -14.49 -13.07 2.78
N LEU A 288 -13.83 -11.97 2.43
CA LEU A 288 -12.65 -12.00 1.53
C LEU A 288 -11.45 -12.57 2.30
N GLN A 289 -11.45 -13.90 2.36
CA GLN A 289 -10.40 -14.79 2.84
C GLN A 289 -9.00 -14.28 2.40
N ASN A 290 -8.01 -14.40 3.29
CA ASN A 290 -6.63 -13.89 3.15
C ASN A 290 -6.10 -13.85 1.70
N VAL A 291 -5.38 -12.79 1.33
CA VAL A 291 -4.81 -12.62 -0.03
C VAL A 291 -3.90 -13.78 -0.50
N MET A 292 -3.43 -14.63 0.42
CA MET A 292 -2.62 -15.84 0.15
C MET A 292 -3.39 -17.17 0.21
N ASP A 293 -4.62 -17.15 0.69
CA ASP A 293 -5.49 -18.31 0.94
C ASP A 293 -6.96 -17.87 0.78
N ASN A 294 -7.50 -18.03 -0.43
CA ASN A 294 -8.84 -17.63 -0.87
C ASN A 294 -9.32 -18.58 -1.99
N ASP A 295 -10.59 -18.54 -2.38
CA ASP A 295 -11.24 -19.43 -3.36
C ASP A 295 -10.50 -19.54 -4.71
N GLN A 296 -9.70 -18.53 -5.07
CA GLN A 296 -8.91 -18.49 -6.31
C GLN A 296 -7.42 -18.83 -6.12
N VAL A 297 -6.86 -18.72 -4.92
CA VAL A 297 -5.42 -18.80 -4.66
C VAL A 297 -5.14 -19.42 -3.31
N HIS A 298 -4.40 -20.54 -3.30
CA HIS A 298 -3.92 -21.18 -2.08
C HIS A 298 -2.39 -21.37 -2.15
N VAL A 299 -1.65 -20.69 -1.28
CA VAL A 299 -0.18 -20.80 -1.17
C VAL A 299 0.19 -21.58 0.09
N ASP A 300 0.44 -22.89 -0.05
CA ASP A 300 0.91 -23.71 1.09
C ASP A 300 2.38 -23.39 1.42
N PHE A 301 2.62 -22.79 2.59
CA PHE A 301 3.97 -22.50 3.10
C PHE A 301 4.63 -23.69 3.84
N LYS A 302 3.92 -24.81 4.01
CA LYS A 302 4.42 -26.00 4.72
C LYS A 302 5.74 -26.57 4.19
N PRO A 303 6.01 -26.65 2.85
CA PRO A 303 7.31 -27.12 2.37
C PRO A 303 8.46 -26.24 2.83
N LEU A 304 8.27 -24.92 2.86
CA LEU A 304 9.25 -23.96 3.37
C LEU A 304 9.50 -24.17 4.87
N TYR A 305 8.45 -24.17 5.70
CA TYR A 305 8.61 -24.37 7.15
C TYR A 305 9.20 -25.75 7.50
N GLN A 306 8.83 -26.79 6.76
CA GLN A 306 9.39 -28.13 6.90
C GLN A 306 10.88 -28.14 6.55
N SER A 307 11.31 -27.43 5.49
CA SER A 307 12.72 -27.29 5.13
C SER A 307 13.52 -26.51 6.17
N ILE A 308 13.00 -25.37 6.65
CA ILE A 308 13.63 -24.57 7.71
C ILE A 308 13.81 -25.41 8.98
N HIS A 309 12.78 -26.13 9.42
CA HIS A 309 12.84 -26.96 10.61
C HIS A 309 13.86 -28.10 10.48
N ILE A 310 13.90 -28.77 9.33
CA ILE A 310 14.82 -29.90 9.08
C ILE A 310 16.27 -29.42 9.00
N HIS A 311 16.55 -28.34 8.28
CA HIS A 311 17.91 -27.78 8.21
C HIS A 311 18.37 -27.20 9.54
N GLY A 312 17.45 -26.69 10.36
CA GLY A 312 17.70 -26.33 11.77
C GLY A 312 18.13 -27.54 12.61
N VAL A 313 17.40 -28.65 12.54
CA VAL A 313 17.73 -29.91 13.25
C VAL A 313 19.07 -30.51 12.75
N MET A 314 19.38 -30.38 11.46
CA MET A 314 20.66 -30.79 10.87
C MET A 314 21.83 -29.84 11.16
N GLY A 315 21.59 -28.66 11.76
CA GLY A 315 22.62 -27.64 12.01
C GLY A 315 23.15 -26.92 10.75
N ARG A 316 22.44 -27.01 9.61
CA ARG A 316 22.81 -26.41 8.31
C ARG A 316 21.84 -25.32 7.83
N LEU A 317 21.16 -24.66 8.77
CA LEU A 317 20.29 -23.53 8.48
C LEU A 317 20.98 -22.37 7.72
N PRO A 318 22.25 -21.94 8.00
CA PRO A 318 22.86 -20.84 7.25
C PRO A 318 23.09 -21.18 5.77
N ASP A 319 23.39 -22.44 5.45
CA ASP A 319 23.55 -22.90 4.06
C ASP A 319 22.22 -22.73 3.29
N LEU A 320 21.12 -23.18 3.90
CA LEU A 320 19.77 -23.00 3.35
C LEU A 320 19.38 -21.52 3.19
N MET A 321 19.75 -20.65 4.14
CA MET A 321 19.48 -19.21 4.06
C MET A 321 20.20 -18.58 2.87
N ALA A 322 21.46 -18.95 2.63
CA ALA A 322 22.24 -18.47 1.48
C ALA A 322 21.68 -18.99 0.14
N GLU A 323 21.36 -20.29 0.05
CA GLU A 323 20.70 -20.88 -1.14
C GLU A 323 19.35 -20.19 -1.42
N PHE A 324 18.52 -19.98 -0.38
CA PHE A 324 17.22 -19.31 -0.51
C PHE A 324 17.35 -17.87 -0.99
N GLU A 325 18.26 -17.09 -0.39
CA GLU A 325 18.53 -15.71 -0.77
C GLU A 325 19.02 -15.60 -2.21
N GLU A 326 19.93 -16.47 -2.64
CA GLU A 326 20.40 -16.48 -4.02
C GLU A 326 19.28 -16.85 -5.00
N GLN A 327 18.50 -17.90 -4.73
CA GLN A 327 17.38 -18.30 -5.60
C GLN A 327 16.33 -17.19 -5.72
N ARG A 328 15.97 -16.53 -4.62
CA ARG A 328 14.99 -15.43 -4.66
C ARG A 328 15.54 -14.17 -5.32
N ARG A 329 16.85 -13.88 -5.19
CA ARG A 329 17.52 -12.82 -5.96
C ARG A 329 17.55 -13.13 -7.47
N LEU A 330 17.81 -14.38 -7.86
CA LEU A 330 17.78 -14.79 -9.27
C LEU A 330 16.36 -14.71 -9.86
N GLN A 331 15.34 -15.12 -9.10
CA GLN A 331 13.93 -14.93 -9.49
C GLN A 331 13.60 -13.44 -9.62
N ALA A 332 13.94 -12.62 -8.63
CA ALA A 332 13.76 -11.17 -8.66
C ALA A 332 14.34 -10.53 -9.93
N ASN A 333 15.60 -10.84 -10.26
CA ASN A 333 16.26 -10.34 -11.48
C ASN A 333 15.56 -10.75 -12.79
N LEU A 334 14.84 -11.88 -12.80
CA LEU A 334 14.12 -12.38 -13.98
C LEU A 334 12.72 -11.76 -14.15
N PHE A 335 12.11 -11.23 -13.08
CA PHE A 335 10.74 -10.71 -13.06
C PHE A 335 10.66 -9.20 -12.88
N LEU A 336 11.47 -8.62 -11.99
CA LEU A 336 11.42 -7.21 -11.58
C LEU A 336 12.16 -6.27 -12.54
N ALA A 337 12.70 -6.81 -13.64
CA ALA A 337 13.22 -6.06 -14.77
C ALA A 337 12.18 -6.04 -15.90
N PRO A 338 11.64 -4.87 -16.29
CA PRO A 338 10.65 -4.78 -17.36
C PRO A 338 11.27 -5.20 -18.70
N LYS A 339 10.56 -6.07 -19.43
CA LYS A 339 10.99 -6.60 -20.74
C LYS A 339 10.26 -5.93 -21.91
N PHE A 340 9.69 -4.76 -21.65
CA PHE A 340 8.85 -3.99 -22.57
C PHE A 340 9.06 -2.50 -22.31
N THR A 341 8.70 -1.69 -23.30
CA THR A 341 8.76 -0.22 -23.27
C THR A 341 7.36 0.35 -23.49
N LEU A 342 6.99 1.38 -22.74
CA LEU A 342 5.65 2.00 -22.81
C LEU A 342 5.40 2.84 -24.08
N ALA A 343 6.44 3.18 -24.84
CA ALA A 343 6.31 3.82 -26.15
C ALA A 343 5.65 2.90 -27.22
N GLN A 344 5.56 1.59 -26.98
CA GLN A 344 4.87 0.66 -27.88
C GLN A 344 3.47 0.31 -27.36
N PRO A 345 2.42 0.24 -28.22
CA PRO A 345 1.06 -0.12 -27.82
C PRO A 345 0.96 -1.45 -27.04
N ALA A 346 1.79 -2.43 -27.38
CA ALA A 346 1.86 -3.73 -26.69
C ALA A 346 2.41 -3.65 -25.26
N GLY A 347 3.20 -2.63 -24.92
CA GLY A 347 3.70 -2.40 -23.57
C GLY A 347 2.59 -2.10 -22.57
N TRP A 348 1.51 -1.45 -23.01
CA TRP A 348 0.36 -1.10 -22.16
C TRP A 348 -0.45 -2.31 -21.70
N SER A 349 -0.47 -3.39 -22.48
CA SER A 349 -1.03 -4.68 -22.05
C SER A 349 -0.09 -5.49 -21.15
N ALA A 350 1.21 -5.16 -21.14
CA ALA A 350 2.21 -5.83 -20.29
C ALA A 350 2.40 -5.15 -18.93
N LEU A 351 2.07 -3.85 -18.81
CA LEU A 351 2.26 -3.06 -17.58
C LEU A 351 1.48 -3.62 -16.38
N GLU A 352 0.18 -3.86 -16.54
CA GLU A 352 -0.70 -4.36 -15.48
C GLU A 352 -0.28 -5.75 -14.95
N PRO A 353 -0.07 -6.79 -15.78
CA PRO A 353 0.41 -8.08 -15.30
C PRO A 353 1.84 -8.02 -14.72
N TYR A 354 2.70 -7.10 -15.18
CA TYR A 354 4.01 -6.87 -14.58
C TYR A 354 3.90 -6.28 -13.17
N LEU A 355 3.04 -5.27 -12.96
CA LEU A 355 2.82 -4.70 -11.63
C LEU A 355 2.17 -5.72 -10.68
N GLN A 356 1.29 -6.59 -11.18
CA GLN A 356 0.73 -7.72 -10.42
C GLN A 356 1.82 -8.75 -10.03
N ASP A 357 2.72 -9.12 -10.96
CA ASP A 357 3.88 -9.99 -10.66
C ASP A 357 4.76 -9.39 -9.54
N VAL A 358 5.04 -8.08 -9.62
CA VAL A 358 5.80 -7.33 -8.61
C VAL A 358 5.07 -7.34 -7.26
N THR A 359 3.79 -6.98 -7.21
CA THR A 359 2.99 -6.94 -5.98
C THR A 359 2.96 -8.29 -5.30
N GLY A 360 2.70 -9.37 -6.04
CA GLY A 360 2.68 -10.72 -5.50
C GLY A 360 4.03 -11.16 -4.96
N PHE A 361 5.14 -10.89 -5.68
CA PHE A 361 6.49 -11.21 -5.23
C PHE A 361 6.81 -10.57 -3.88
N PHE A 362 6.58 -9.25 -3.73
CA PHE A 362 6.86 -8.55 -2.47
C PHE A 362 5.89 -8.94 -1.35
N LEU A 363 4.62 -9.22 -1.66
CA LEU A 363 3.68 -9.70 -0.66
C LEU A 363 4.10 -11.07 -0.09
N LEU A 364 4.59 -11.97 -0.96
CA LEU A 364 5.15 -13.26 -0.55
C LEU A 364 6.41 -13.09 0.33
N GLU A 365 7.36 -12.22 -0.06
CA GLU A 365 8.52 -11.90 0.79
C GLU A 365 8.10 -11.31 2.15
N ARG A 366 7.08 -10.44 2.18
CA ARG A 366 6.55 -9.85 3.42
C ARG A 366 5.94 -10.89 4.34
N THR A 367 5.16 -11.82 3.81
CA THR A 367 4.60 -12.95 4.56
C THR A 367 5.71 -13.82 5.13
N ILE A 368 6.72 -14.17 4.33
CA ILE A 368 7.87 -14.97 4.79
C ILE A 368 8.66 -14.24 5.90
N LEU A 369 8.90 -12.93 5.75
CA LEU A 369 9.56 -12.10 6.78
C LEU A 369 8.78 -12.05 8.10
N ASN A 370 7.44 -12.07 8.05
CA ASN A 370 6.60 -12.00 9.24
C ASN A 370 6.39 -13.38 9.91
N THR A 371 6.37 -14.47 9.13
CA THR A 371 6.13 -15.82 9.65
C THR A 371 7.40 -16.59 10.04
N THR A 372 8.57 -16.21 9.52
CA THR A 372 9.84 -16.89 9.82
C THR A 372 10.72 -16.06 10.76
N SER A 373 11.22 -16.69 11.82
CA SER A 373 12.14 -16.04 12.76
C SER A 373 13.56 -15.97 12.17
N GLN A 374 13.98 -14.78 11.73
CA GLN A 374 15.35 -14.46 11.27
C GLN A 374 15.87 -15.26 10.04
N PHE A 375 15.01 -16.00 9.33
CA PHE A 375 15.41 -16.75 8.14
C PHE A 375 15.65 -15.87 6.90
N ARG A 376 14.93 -14.74 6.77
CA ARG A 376 15.07 -13.79 5.66
C ARG A 376 15.59 -12.45 6.15
N SER A 377 16.60 -11.90 5.46
CA SER A 377 17.12 -10.56 5.73
C SER A 377 16.17 -9.48 5.21
N ARG A 378 15.67 -8.62 6.10
CA ARG A 378 14.83 -7.47 5.71
C ARG A 378 15.58 -6.51 4.77
N ALA A 379 16.84 -6.20 5.07
CA ALA A 379 17.67 -5.31 4.26
C ALA A 379 17.87 -5.80 2.82
N ALA A 380 17.87 -7.13 2.59
CA ALA A 380 17.96 -7.69 1.25
C ALA A 380 16.65 -7.56 0.46
N VAL A 381 15.50 -7.66 1.14
CA VAL A 381 14.18 -7.41 0.52
C VAL A 381 14.02 -5.92 0.21
N ASP A 382 14.44 -5.04 1.12
CA ASP A 382 14.42 -3.59 0.91
C ASP A 382 15.32 -3.18 -0.28
N LEU A 383 16.49 -3.80 -0.45
CA LEU A 383 17.38 -3.56 -1.61
C LEU A 383 16.78 -4.04 -2.95
N LEU A 384 16.07 -5.18 -2.96
CA LEU A 384 15.33 -5.63 -4.15
C LEU A 384 14.16 -4.69 -4.46
N TRP A 385 13.51 -4.13 -3.44
CA TRP A 385 12.45 -3.14 -3.59
C TRP A 385 12.99 -1.85 -4.22
N ASP A 386 14.09 -1.29 -3.71
CA ASP A 386 14.73 -0.09 -4.27
C ASP A 386 15.14 -0.26 -5.75
N GLN A 387 15.64 -1.44 -6.12
CA GLN A 387 15.94 -1.79 -7.52
C GLN A 387 14.67 -1.82 -8.38
N THR A 388 13.60 -2.42 -7.88
CA THR A 388 12.31 -2.52 -8.59
C THR A 388 11.67 -1.15 -8.79
N VAL A 389 11.66 -0.31 -7.74
CA VAL A 389 11.22 1.09 -7.81
C VAL A 389 12.01 1.85 -8.85
N THR A 390 13.35 1.70 -8.86
CA THR A 390 14.21 2.34 -9.86
C THR A 390 13.87 1.90 -11.29
N ASN A 391 13.60 0.61 -11.51
CA ASN A 391 13.18 0.08 -12.81
C ASN A 391 11.82 0.63 -13.26
N ILE A 392 10.84 0.71 -12.35
CA ILE A 392 9.52 1.29 -12.62
C ILE A 392 9.63 2.79 -12.92
N THR A 393 10.39 3.54 -12.13
CA THR A 393 10.66 4.97 -12.36
C THR A 393 11.33 5.19 -13.72
N ASN A 394 12.29 4.37 -14.12
CA ASN A 394 12.94 4.47 -15.44
C ASN A 394 11.95 4.21 -16.59
N LEU A 395 11.11 3.18 -16.47
CA LEU A 395 10.06 2.86 -17.45
C LEU A 395 9.03 4.00 -17.59
N VAL A 396 8.65 4.62 -16.47
CA VAL A 396 7.79 5.82 -16.45
C VAL A 396 8.50 7.01 -17.07
N ASN A 397 9.77 7.27 -16.77
CA ASN A 397 10.52 8.38 -17.33
C ASN A 397 10.72 8.26 -18.85
N GLU A 398 10.90 7.04 -19.38
CA GLU A 398 10.91 6.78 -20.82
C GLU A 398 9.56 7.11 -21.48
N PHE A 399 8.44 6.81 -20.81
CA PHE A 399 7.11 7.25 -21.24
C PHE A 399 6.94 8.78 -21.16
N LEU A 400 7.36 9.43 -20.08
CA LEU A 400 7.27 10.90 -19.93
C LEU A 400 8.03 11.66 -21.03
N ALA A 401 9.07 11.06 -21.60
CA ALA A 401 9.83 11.61 -22.73
C ALA A 401 9.17 11.40 -24.11
N THR A 402 8.20 10.48 -24.24
CA THR A 402 7.64 10.04 -25.53
C THR A 402 6.11 10.14 -25.63
N GLY A 403 5.39 10.28 -24.53
CA GLY A 403 3.94 10.31 -24.48
C GLY A 403 3.36 11.72 -24.59
N ASP A 404 2.63 11.99 -25.66
CA ASP A 404 1.88 13.25 -25.86
C ASP A 404 0.36 13.11 -25.71
N ASP A 405 -0.18 11.88 -25.61
CA ASP A 405 -1.62 11.60 -25.51
C ASP A 405 -2.13 11.63 -24.06
N PRO A 406 -3.01 12.59 -23.67
CA PRO A 406 -3.53 12.70 -22.30
C PRO A 406 -4.29 11.45 -21.81
N ALA A 407 -4.85 10.63 -22.70
CA ALA A 407 -5.55 9.41 -22.30
C ALA A 407 -4.60 8.34 -21.74
N GLN A 408 -3.35 8.29 -22.23
CA GLN A 408 -2.34 7.34 -21.76
C GLN A 408 -1.85 7.68 -20.34
N TYR A 409 -1.75 8.97 -20.00
CA TYR A 409 -1.44 9.42 -18.63
C TYR A 409 -2.53 9.02 -17.63
N LEU A 410 -3.81 9.14 -18.01
CA LEU A 410 -4.94 8.68 -17.19
C LEU A 410 -4.93 7.15 -17.02
N ARG A 411 -4.60 6.39 -18.07
CA ARG A 411 -4.44 4.92 -17.97
C ARG A 411 -3.27 4.54 -17.07
N LEU A 412 -2.12 5.23 -17.19
CA LEU A 412 -0.95 5.00 -16.34
C LEU A 412 -1.30 5.25 -14.87
N GLN A 413 -1.98 6.36 -14.57
CA GLN A 413 -2.48 6.66 -13.23
C GLN A 413 -3.42 5.55 -12.71
N ALA A 414 -4.38 5.10 -13.53
CA ALA A 414 -5.38 4.11 -13.12
C ALA A 414 -4.77 2.76 -12.70
N VAL A 415 -3.62 2.37 -13.25
CA VAL A 415 -2.91 1.13 -12.88
C VAL A 415 -1.87 1.36 -11.77
N MET A 416 -1.13 2.48 -11.82
CA MET A 416 -0.09 2.80 -10.83
C MET A 416 -0.65 3.15 -9.45
N MET A 417 -1.81 3.81 -9.38
CA MET A 417 -2.38 4.25 -8.10
C MET A 417 -2.80 3.07 -7.20
N PRO A 418 -3.57 2.05 -7.67
CA PRO A 418 -3.84 0.86 -6.87
C PRO A 418 -2.58 0.09 -6.47
N PHE A 419 -1.57 0.02 -7.36
CA PHE A 419 -0.29 -0.61 -7.07
C PHE A 419 0.44 0.05 -5.89
N ILE A 420 0.60 1.38 -5.93
CA ILE A 420 1.20 2.18 -4.85
C ILE A 420 0.40 2.01 -3.55
N GLN A 421 -0.93 2.17 -3.62
CA GLN A 421 -1.84 2.04 -2.48
C GLN A 421 -1.73 0.65 -1.82
N THR A 422 -1.71 -0.43 -2.61
CA THR A 422 -1.59 -1.80 -2.11
C THR A 422 -0.29 -2.00 -1.34
N LEU A 423 0.86 -1.66 -1.92
CA LEU A 423 2.17 -1.85 -1.29
C LEU A 423 2.37 -0.96 -0.05
N GLN A 424 1.74 0.23 -0.04
CA GLN A 424 1.73 1.12 1.13
C GLN A 424 0.95 0.52 2.31
N MET A 425 -0.17 -0.19 2.08
CA MET A 425 -0.87 -0.93 3.14
C MET A 425 0.00 -2.02 3.75
N TYR A 426 0.82 -2.70 2.94
CA TYR A 426 1.80 -3.69 3.43
C TYR A 426 3.11 -3.09 3.96
N SER A 427 3.14 -1.77 4.22
CA SER A 427 4.22 -0.99 4.85
C SER A 427 5.54 -0.90 4.06
N TYR A 428 5.49 -0.97 2.73
CA TYR A 428 6.64 -0.64 1.88
C TYR A 428 6.82 0.87 1.68
N LEU A 429 8.06 1.31 1.46
CA LEU A 429 8.41 2.71 1.23
C LEU A 429 8.16 3.09 -0.24
N VAL A 430 7.09 3.84 -0.50
CA VAL A 430 6.63 4.17 -1.86
C VAL A 430 7.01 5.59 -2.34
N ASN A 431 7.75 6.36 -1.53
CA ASN A 431 7.99 7.79 -1.74
C ASN A 431 8.44 8.17 -3.17
N ARG A 432 9.41 7.44 -3.75
CA ARG A 432 9.87 7.70 -5.13
C ARG A 432 8.79 7.47 -6.20
N LEU A 433 7.93 6.46 -6.01
CA LEU A 433 6.82 6.20 -6.93
C LEU A 433 5.77 7.31 -6.82
N VAL A 434 5.54 7.76 -5.58
CA VAL A 434 4.65 8.87 -5.22
C VAL A 434 5.16 10.20 -5.82
N GLU A 435 6.47 10.46 -5.78
CA GLU A 435 7.15 11.56 -6.49
C GLU A 435 6.99 11.44 -8.02
N THR A 436 7.16 10.25 -8.61
CA THR A 436 6.91 10.08 -10.06
C THR A 436 5.45 10.27 -10.45
N MET A 437 4.48 10.02 -9.55
CA MET A 437 3.09 10.39 -9.81
C MET A 437 2.87 11.91 -9.82
N ALA A 438 3.69 12.68 -9.10
CA ALA A 438 3.74 14.14 -9.21
C ALA A 438 4.19 14.59 -10.61
N THR A 439 5.29 14.03 -11.12
CA THR A 439 5.84 14.42 -12.43
C THR A 439 4.93 14.00 -13.59
N ILE A 440 4.25 12.84 -13.48
CA ILE A 440 3.16 12.44 -14.39
C ILE A 440 2.03 13.49 -14.36
N PHE A 441 1.63 13.97 -13.17
CA PHE A 441 0.56 14.95 -13.01
C PHE A 441 0.90 16.32 -13.60
N GLU A 442 2.12 16.83 -13.35
CA GLU A 442 2.62 18.08 -13.92
C GLU A 442 2.63 18.00 -15.45
N ARG A 443 3.21 16.93 -16.01
CA ARG A 443 3.26 16.73 -17.47
C ARG A 443 1.87 16.57 -18.09
N TYR A 444 0.97 15.80 -17.47
CA TYR A 444 -0.43 15.68 -17.90
C TYR A 444 -1.13 17.03 -17.90
N THR A 445 -0.96 17.81 -16.82
CA THR A 445 -1.54 19.14 -16.67
C THR A 445 -1.03 20.09 -17.76
N ASP A 446 0.26 20.04 -18.10
CA ASP A 446 0.84 20.90 -19.15
C ASP A 446 0.43 20.48 -20.56
N LEU A 447 0.34 19.18 -20.86
CA LEU A 447 -0.24 18.69 -22.13
C LEU A 447 -1.72 19.08 -22.27
N MET A 448 -2.50 19.00 -21.19
CA MET A 448 -3.89 19.44 -21.15
C MET A 448 -4.01 20.96 -21.35
N LYS A 449 -3.12 21.77 -20.75
CA LYS A 449 -3.05 23.23 -21.01
C LYS A 449 -2.72 23.49 -22.48
N GLN A 450 -1.72 22.81 -23.04
CA GLN A 450 -1.28 22.99 -24.43
C GLN A 450 -2.43 22.68 -25.40
N SER A 451 -3.03 21.48 -25.32
CA SER A 451 -4.14 21.08 -26.20
C SER A 451 -5.38 21.97 -26.04
N CYS A 452 -5.67 22.45 -24.82
CA CYS A 452 -6.73 23.44 -24.59
C CYS A 452 -6.39 24.78 -25.27
N SER A 453 -5.14 25.26 -25.12
CA SER A 453 -4.69 26.54 -25.66
C SER A 453 -4.65 26.59 -27.19
N GLU A 454 -4.24 25.50 -27.85
CA GLU A 454 -4.26 25.37 -29.31
C GLU A 454 -5.69 25.44 -29.86
N LYS A 455 -6.62 24.68 -29.24
CA LYS A 455 -8.03 24.67 -29.61
C LYS A 455 -8.72 26.01 -29.33
N LEU A 456 -8.33 26.72 -28.27
CA LEU A 456 -8.82 28.07 -28.00
C LEU A 456 -8.30 29.07 -29.02
N HIS A 457 -7.03 28.98 -29.43
CA HIS A 457 -6.45 29.82 -30.48
C HIS A 457 -7.16 29.61 -31.82
N GLN A 458 -7.27 28.35 -32.25
CA GLN A 458 -7.99 27.97 -33.46
C GLN A 458 -9.45 28.46 -33.43
N ALA A 459 -10.15 28.29 -32.30
CA ALA A 459 -11.53 28.75 -32.18
C ALA A 459 -11.69 30.27 -32.33
N VAL A 460 -10.70 31.07 -31.94
CA VAL A 460 -10.71 32.54 -32.12
C VAL A 460 -10.31 32.94 -33.54
N GLU A 461 -9.37 32.24 -34.17
CA GLU A 461 -8.98 32.48 -35.57
C GLU A 461 -10.08 32.11 -36.57
N GLU A 462 -10.86 31.07 -36.29
CA GLU A 462 -12.01 30.62 -37.10
C GLU A 462 -13.31 31.42 -36.83
N ASP A 463 -13.30 32.45 -35.96
CA ASP A 463 -14.52 33.19 -35.60
C ASP A 463 -14.81 34.36 -36.54
N ASP A 464 -15.82 34.19 -37.40
CA ASP A 464 -16.43 35.26 -38.19
C ASP A 464 -16.99 36.42 -37.33
N CYS A 465 -17.10 36.24 -36.01
CA CYS A 465 -17.68 37.18 -35.06
C CYS A 465 -19.13 37.55 -35.42
N VAL A 466 -19.97 36.53 -35.68
CA VAL A 466 -21.37 36.66 -36.07
C VAL A 466 -22.27 35.95 -35.03
N PRO A 467 -23.43 36.54 -34.64
CA PRO A 467 -24.44 35.89 -33.81
C PRO A 467 -24.76 34.45 -34.24
N VAL A 468 -24.80 33.50 -33.29
CA VAL A 468 -25.18 32.11 -33.58
C VAL A 468 -26.68 32.01 -33.86
N THR A 469 -27.05 31.62 -35.07
CA THR A 469 -28.44 31.32 -35.47
C THR A 469 -28.84 29.92 -35.00
N VAL A 470 -29.90 29.82 -34.20
CA VAL A 470 -30.43 28.54 -33.71
C VAL A 470 -31.75 28.22 -34.40
N HIS A 471 -31.91 27.00 -34.91
CA HIS A 471 -33.09 26.58 -35.68
C HIS A 471 -34.05 25.69 -34.88
N SER A 472 -33.60 25.14 -33.75
CA SER A 472 -34.40 24.22 -32.91
C SER A 472 -34.37 24.60 -31.41
N PRO A 473 -35.46 24.39 -30.65
CA PRO A 473 -35.43 24.52 -29.19
C PRO A 473 -34.44 23.57 -28.51
N ILE A 474 -34.18 22.40 -29.11
CA ILE A 474 -33.25 21.40 -28.54
C ILE A 474 -31.80 21.92 -28.63
N GLU A 475 -31.45 22.57 -29.74
CA GLU A 475 -30.14 23.23 -29.92
C GLU A 475 -29.97 24.38 -28.93
N HIS A 476 -31.00 25.22 -28.77
CA HIS A 476 -30.99 26.33 -27.82
C HIS A 476 -30.70 25.86 -26.38
N ASP A 477 -31.39 24.82 -25.92
CA ASP A 477 -31.21 24.29 -24.57
C ASP A 477 -29.85 23.59 -24.39
N SER A 478 -29.30 23.00 -25.46
CA SER A 478 -27.92 22.44 -25.44
C SER A 478 -26.85 23.54 -25.32
N TYR A 479 -26.98 24.68 -26.01
CA TYR A 479 -26.07 25.80 -25.83
C TYR A 479 -26.20 26.43 -24.44
N LYS A 480 -27.43 26.50 -23.91
CA LYS A 480 -27.70 27.00 -22.55
C LYS A 480 -27.09 26.09 -21.48
N SER A 481 -27.17 24.76 -21.63
CA SER A 481 -26.57 23.82 -20.69
C SER A 481 -25.04 23.90 -20.68
N ARG A 482 -24.40 23.99 -21.85
CA ARG A 482 -22.93 24.10 -22.01
C ARG A 482 -22.32 25.31 -21.30
N LEU A 483 -23.04 26.43 -21.25
CA LEU A 483 -22.51 27.68 -20.67
C LEU A 483 -22.59 27.69 -19.13
N HIS A 484 -23.53 26.97 -18.50
CA HIS A 484 -23.81 27.02 -17.05
C HIS A 484 -23.99 28.46 -16.49
N VAL A 485 -24.42 29.38 -17.35
CA VAL A 485 -24.72 30.80 -17.05
C VAL A 485 -26.22 31.01 -17.25
N SER A 486 -26.91 31.54 -16.23
CA SER A 486 -28.29 32.01 -16.37
C SER A 486 -28.34 33.17 -17.36
N ASP A 487 -29.21 33.08 -18.36
CA ASP A 487 -29.41 34.18 -19.30
C ASP A 487 -30.14 35.32 -18.55
N PRO A 488 -29.71 36.60 -18.62
CA PRO A 488 -30.48 37.72 -18.07
C PRO A 488 -31.95 37.75 -18.51
N SER A 489 -32.31 37.14 -19.64
CA SER A 489 -33.72 36.98 -20.04
C SER A 489 -34.55 36.10 -19.09
N ASP A 490 -33.93 35.16 -18.35
CA ASP A 490 -34.59 34.36 -17.30
C ASP A 490 -34.83 35.15 -16.01
N THR A 491 -34.13 36.28 -15.81
CA THR A 491 -34.21 37.10 -14.58
C THR A 491 -35.21 38.25 -14.63
N VAL A 492 -35.87 38.44 -15.77
CA VAL A 492 -37.06 39.31 -15.84
C VAL A 492 -38.19 38.59 -15.08
N PRO A 493 -38.74 39.16 -13.99
CA PRO A 493 -39.91 38.58 -13.35
C PRO A 493 -41.02 38.45 -14.40
N PRO A 494 -41.79 37.35 -14.44
CA PRO A 494 -42.95 37.30 -15.32
C PRO A 494 -43.81 38.54 -15.07
N PRO A 495 -44.28 39.25 -16.11
CA PRO A 495 -45.15 40.40 -15.94
C PRO A 495 -46.32 40.04 -15.01
N LEU A 496 -46.80 41.01 -14.23
CA LEU A 496 -47.91 40.80 -13.28
C LEU A 496 -49.03 40.00 -13.96
N PRO A 497 -49.64 39.02 -13.25
CA PRO A 497 -50.53 38.05 -13.87
C PRO A 497 -51.72 38.75 -14.53
N THR A 498 -51.67 38.84 -15.86
CA THR A 498 -52.84 39.19 -16.66
C THR A 498 -53.84 38.04 -16.59
N PRO A 499 -55.15 38.31 -16.48
CA PRO A 499 -56.17 37.28 -16.25
C PRO A 499 -56.53 36.53 -17.54
N ALA A 500 -55.56 35.79 -18.11
CA ALA A 500 -55.75 34.72 -19.07
C ALA A 500 -54.49 33.83 -19.05
N GLY A 501 -54.66 32.52 -18.86
CA GLY A 501 -53.57 31.55 -18.63
C GLY A 501 -52.72 31.20 -19.87
N THR A 502 -52.30 32.20 -20.64
CA THR A 502 -51.43 32.04 -21.80
C THR A 502 -50.03 32.54 -21.44
N LYS A 503 -49.09 31.61 -21.21
CA LYS A 503 -47.65 31.95 -21.27
C LYS A 503 -47.39 32.61 -22.63
N PRO A 504 -46.55 33.67 -22.73
CA PRO A 504 -46.16 34.21 -24.02
C PRO A 504 -45.56 33.07 -24.86
N PRO A 505 -45.96 32.90 -26.14
CA PRO A 505 -45.39 31.87 -26.98
C PRO A 505 -43.87 32.11 -27.09
N PRO A 506 -43.03 31.06 -27.04
CA PRO A 506 -41.61 31.23 -27.32
C PRO A 506 -41.45 31.83 -28.72
N PRO A 507 -40.48 32.73 -28.93
CA PRO A 507 -40.29 33.35 -30.24
C PRO A 507 -40.06 32.28 -31.32
N PRO A 508 -40.62 32.44 -32.53
CA PRO A 508 -40.49 31.46 -33.59
C PRO A 508 -39.00 31.31 -33.99
N TYR A 509 -38.58 30.06 -34.20
CA TYR A 509 -37.26 29.76 -34.75
C TYR A 509 -37.24 30.12 -36.25
N PRO A 510 -36.12 30.63 -36.80
CA PRO A 510 -34.79 30.72 -36.18
C PRO A 510 -34.62 31.90 -35.21
N ARG A 511 -33.86 31.67 -34.13
CA ARG A 511 -33.52 32.67 -33.11
C ARG A 511 -32.01 32.94 -33.11
N ASN A 512 -31.61 34.21 -33.18
CA ASN A 512 -30.21 34.59 -33.03
C ASN A 512 -29.85 34.67 -31.54
N LEU A 513 -28.77 34.00 -31.16
CA LEU A 513 -28.16 34.14 -29.84
C LEU A 513 -27.27 35.39 -29.82
N PRO A 514 -27.15 36.08 -28.67
CA PRO A 514 -26.40 37.33 -28.59
C PRO A 514 -24.86 37.14 -28.70
N TYR A 515 -24.35 35.91 -28.69
CA TYR A 515 -22.92 35.60 -28.73
C TYR A 515 -22.53 34.81 -29.99
N SER A 516 -21.25 34.91 -30.38
CA SER A 516 -20.65 34.10 -31.46
C SER A 516 -20.25 32.69 -30.98
N LYS A 517 -19.86 31.84 -31.93
CA LYS A 517 -19.44 30.44 -31.75
C LYS A 517 -18.28 30.27 -30.76
N VAL A 518 -17.40 31.27 -30.62
CA VAL A 518 -16.27 31.26 -29.66
C VAL A 518 -16.72 31.07 -28.21
N VAL A 519 -17.84 31.67 -27.80
CA VAL A 519 -18.27 31.63 -26.39
C VAL A 519 -18.64 30.20 -25.92
N PRO A 520 -19.54 29.45 -26.59
CA PRO A 520 -19.85 28.08 -26.19
C PRO A 520 -18.68 27.11 -26.44
N THR A 521 -17.86 27.30 -27.48
CA THR A 521 -16.68 26.46 -27.73
C THR A 521 -15.62 26.64 -26.65
N ALA A 522 -15.34 27.88 -26.24
CA ALA A 522 -14.42 28.15 -25.13
C ALA A 522 -14.96 27.61 -23.79
N ALA A 523 -16.26 27.69 -23.55
CA ALA A 523 -16.88 27.09 -22.37
C ALA A 523 -16.63 25.58 -22.30
N ASP A 524 -16.94 24.84 -23.36
CA ASP A 524 -16.68 23.39 -23.42
C ASP A 524 -15.20 23.05 -23.19
N LEU A 525 -14.28 23.77 -23.84
CA LEU A 525 -12.84 23.53 -23.70
C LEU A 525 -12.34 23.78 -22.28
N LEU A 526 -12.82 24.85 -21.63
CA LEU A 526 -12.46 25.18 -20.25
C LEU A 526 -13.09 24.22 -19.24
N TYR A 527 -14.35 23.82 -19.41
CA TYR A 527 -14.97 22.80 -18.56
C TYR A 527 -14.33 21.41 -18.77
N ALA A 528 -14.01 21.02 -20.00
CA ALA A 528 -13.31 19.77 -20.29
C ALA A 528 -11.89 19.75 -19.67
N PHE A 529 -11.18 20.89 -19.67
CA PHE A 529 -9.90 21.04 -18.99
C PHE A 529 -10.04 20.89 -17.48
N VAL A 530 -10.99 21.61 -16.85
CA VAL A 530 -11.25 21.54 -15.40
C VAL A 530 -11.67 20.11 -14.99
N ASP A 531 -12.53 19.45 -15.77
CA ASP A 531 -12.98 18.10 -15.50
C ASP A 531 -11.87 17.05 -15.70
N GLY A 532 -11.03 17.21 -16.72
CA GLY A 532 -9.85 16.37 -16.92
C GLY A 532 -8.86 16.50 -15.75
N TYR A 533 -8.56 17.74 -15.34
CA TYR A 533 -7.70 18.00 -14.20
C TYR A 533 -8.23 17.36 -12.92
N TYR A 534 -9.50 17.63 -12.53
CA TYR A 534 -10.03 17.11 -11.27
C TYR A 534 -10.22 15.59 -11.28
N LYS A 535 -10.44 14.95 -12.44
CA LYS A 535 -10.38 13.47 -12.55
C LYS A 535 -9.00 12.93 -12.18
N PHE A 536 -7.92 13.57 -12.64
CA PHE A 536 -6.57 13.17 -12.25
C PHE A 536 -6.26 13.52 -10.79
N ALA A 537 -6.60 14.74 -10.36
CA ALA A 537 -6.24 15.27 -9.06
C ALA A 537 -6.98 14.59 -7.89
N THR A 538 -8.26 14.21 -8.07
CA THR A 538 -9.02 13.46 -7.04
C THR A 538 -8.44 12.06 -6.81
N ASN A 539 -8.05 11.37 -7.89
CA ASN A 539 -7.33 10.10 -7.79
C ASN A 539 -6.01 10.26 -7.01
N LEU A 540 -5.20 11.27 -7.34
CA LEU A 540 -3.93 11.54 -6.66
C LEU A 540 -4.13 11.87 -5.16
N ALA A 541 -5.09 12.74 -4.84
CA ALA A 541 -5.44 13.09 -3.47
C ALA A 541 -5.96 11.91 -2.64
N SER A 542 -6.52 10.86 -3.26
CA SER A 542 -6.94 9.64 -2.55
C SER A 542 -5.79 8.80 -1.98
N ALA A 543 -4.54 9.07 -2.39
CA ALA A 543 -3.35 8.47 -1.78
C ALA A 543 -2.76 9.32 -0.64
N ASP A 544 -3.36 10.48 -0.31
CA ASP A 544 -2.76 11.40 0.66
C ASP A 544 -2.73 10.82 2.08
N THR A 545 -1.56 10.95 2.70
CA THR A 545 -1.22 10.37 3.99
C THR A 545 -1.51 11.36 5.10
N GLY A 546 -2.56 11.10 5.90
CA GLY A 546 -2.89 11.86 7.10
C GLY A 546 -1.87 11.83 8.25
N ASN A 547 -0.63 11.39 8.01
CA ASN A 547 0.51 11.55 8.92
C ASN A 547 1.46 12.58 8.29
N GLY A 548 1.71 13.69 8.99
CA GLY A 548 2.57 14.79 8.53
C GLY A 548 4.08 14.51 8.42
N ASP A 549 4.47 13.24 8.34
CA ASP A 549 5.86 12.78 8.27
C ASP A 549 6.33 12.47 6.83
N VAL A 550 5.39 12.34 5.88
CA VAL A 550 5.69 12.17 4.45
C VAL A 550 5.15 13.40 3.70
N PRO A 551 5.96 14.10 2.89
CA PRO A 551 5.48 15.27 2.15
C PRO A 551 4.38 14.85 1.16
N THR A 552 3.19 15.43 1.33
CA THR A 552 2.08 15.30 0.39
C THR A 552 2.51 15.73 -1.01
N VAL A 553 2.24 14.89 -2.01
CA VAL A 553 2.70 15.01 -3.41
C VAL A 553 2.50 16.41 -4.00
N VAL A 554 1.28 16.91 -3.82
CA VAL A 554 0.87 18.29 -4.04
C VAL A 554 -0.18 18.51 -2.96
N ALA A 555 0.00 19.47 -2.05
CA ALA A 555 -1.04 19.75 -1.07
C ALA A 555 -2.34 20.06 -1.83
N ALA A 556 -3.48 19.54 -1.38
CA ALA A 556 -4.75 19.72 -2.10
C ALA A 556 -5.06 21.21 -2.39
N ALA A 557 -4.64 22.11 -1.50
CA ALA A 557 -4.69 23.55 -1.70
C ALA A 557 -3.80 24.06 -2.86
N ASP A 558 -2.58 23.55 -3.01
CA ASP A 558 -1.67 23.93 -4.10
C ASP A 558 -2.17 23.41 -5.46
N ALA A 559 -2.79 22.24 -5.48
CA ALA A 559 -3.46 21.70 -6.68
C ALA A 559 -4.67 22.57 -7.08
N ASP A 560 -5.57 22.84 -6.14
CA ASP A 560 -6.73 23.74 -6.37
C ASP A 560 -6.28 25.13 -6.85
N ASP A 561 -5.16 25.65 -6.32
CA ASP A 561 -4.59 26.94 -6.72
C ASP A 561 -3.86 26.89 -8.09
N LEU A 562 -3.27 25.75 -8.45
CA LEU A 562 -2.68 25.50 -9.77
C LEU A 562 -3.75 25.47 -10.87
N VAL A 563 -4.92 24.83 -10.63
CA VAL A 563 -6.06 24.91 -11.56
C VAL A 563 -6.46 26.35 -11.77
N ARG A 564 -6.73 27.07 -10.67
CA ARG A 564 -7.18 28.47 -10.72
C ARG A 564 -6.24 29.33 -11.55
N ARG A 565 -4.92 29.27 -11.28
CA ARG A 565 -3.90 30.00 -12.04
C ARG A 565 -3.85 29.57 -13.51
N SER A 566 -4.03 28.28 -13.82
CA SER A 566 -4.01 27.79 -15.21
C SER A 566 -5.24 28.21 -16.01
N VAL A 567 -6.44 28.20 -15.42
CA VAL A 567 -7.67 28.71 -16.04
C VAL A 567 -7.58 30.22 -16.25
N ASP A 568 -7.08 30.98 -15.25
CA ASP A 568 -6.80 32.41 -15.38
C ASP A 568 -5.84 32.69 -16.54
N ALA A 569 -4.73 31.94 -16.66
CA ALA A 569 -3.75 32.10 -17.72
C ALA A 569 -4.33 31.74 -19.11
N LEU A 570 -5.12 30.66 -19.23
CA LEU A 570 -5.78 30.25 -20.47
C LEU A 570 -6.77 31.34 -20.94
N MET A 571 -7.63 31.82 -20.05
CA MET A 571 -8.61 32.87 -20.37
C MET A 571 -7.97 34.21 -20.72
N MET A 572 -6.90 34.62 -20.00
CA MET A 572 -6.25 35.89 -20.31
C MET A 572 -5.46 35.82 -21.63
N ARG A 573 -4.60 34.82 -21.80
CA ARG A 573 -3.65 34.75 -22.93
C ARG A 573 -4.28 34.30 -24.26
N TYR A 574 -5.31 33.46 -24.23
CA TYR A 574 -5.87 32.85 -25.45
C TYR A 574 -7.30 33.31 -25.78
N LEU A 575 -7.95 34.08 -24.89
CA LEU A 575 -9.24 34.72 -25.19
C LEU A 575 -9.14 36.24 -25.09
N ARG A 576 -8.74 36.79 -23.93
CA ARG A 576 -8.71 38.25 -23.73
C ARG A 576 -7.68 38.94 -24.63
N ASP A 577 -6.45 38.44 -24.73
CA ASP A 577 -5.41 39.10 -25.51
C ASP A 577 -5.67 39.04 -27.03
N PRO A 578 -6.08 37.91 -27.64
CA PRO A 578 -6.48 37.87 -29.05
C PRO A 578 -7.70 38.74 -29.36
N LEU A 579 -8.76 38.70 -28.54
CA LEU A 579 -9.92 39.57 -28.73
C LEU A 579 -9.56 41.05 -28.60
N GLY A 580 -8.64 41.40 -27.68
CA GLY A 580 -8.07 42.73 -27.56
C GLY A 580 -7.35 43.20 -28.83
N ALA A 581 -6.47 42.35 -29.38
CA ALA A 581 -5.76 42.64 -30.63
C ALA A 581 -6.72 42.83 -31.82
N ILE A 582 -7.81 42.04 -31.88
CA ILE A 582 -8.86 42.21 -32.89
C ILE A 582 -9.63 43.53 -32.70
N ILE A 583 -9.93 43.95 -31.47
CA ILE A 583 -10.57 45.26 -31.18
C ILE A 583 -9.69 46.42 -31.67
N ASP A 584 -8.38 46.37 -31.41
CA ASP A 584 -7.46 47.44 -31.81
C ASP A 584 -7.25 47.49 -33.33
N ALA A 585 -7.13 46.33 -33.98
CA ALA A 585 -6.87 46.21 -35.42
C ALA A 585 -8.12 46.42 -36.30
N SER A 586 -9.31 46.06 -35.82
CA SER A 586 -10.54 46.13 -36.63
C SER A 586 -11.10 47.56 -36.76
N THR A 587 -11.69 47.82 -37.93
CA THR A 587 -12.42 49.06 -38.25
C THR A 587 -13.91 48.82 -38.45
N ASN A 588 -14.35 47.55 -38.38
CA ASN A 588 -15.74 47.16 -38.57
C ASN A 588 -16.52 47.26 -37.25
N LEU A 589 -17.41 48.26 -37.17
CA LEU A 589 -18.25 48.51 -35.99
C LEU A 589 -19.09 47.29 -35.58
N ALA A 590 -19.62 46.51 -36.53
CA ALA A 590 -20.44 45.34 -36.22
C ALA A 590 -19.62 44.22 -35.55
N GLN A 591 -18.38 44.00 -36.02
CA GLN A 591 -17.46 43.03 -35.44
C GLN A 591 -17.09 43.39 -34.00
N ILE A 592 -16.76 44.67 -33.73
CA ILE A 592 -16.39 45.15 -32.40
C ILE A 592 -17.59 45.10 -31.44
N LEU A 593 -18.80 45.41 -31.91
CA LEU A 593 -20.03 45.25 -31.13
C LEU A 593 -20.28 43.79 -30.76
N GLN A 594 -20.07 42.84 -31.69
CA GLN A 594 -20.22 41.42 -31.39
C GLN A 594 -19.12 40.92 -30.41
N ILE A 595 -17.88 41.41 -30.55
CA ILE A 595 -16.80 41.11 -29.61
C ILE A 595 -17.11 41.68 -28.22
N LEU A 596 -17.67 42.88 -28.11
CA LEU A 596 -18.11 43.46 -26.83
C LEU A 596 -19.12 42.56 -26.12
N VAL A 597 -20.09 42.01 -26.86
CA VAL A 597 -21.07 41.06 -26.30
C VAL A 597 -20.38 39.73 -25.94
N ASN A 598 -19.52 39.19 -26.80
CA ASN A 598 -18.74 37.98 -26.52
C ASN A 598 -17.91 38.13 -25.22
N VAL A 599 -17.19 39.25 -25.05
CA VAL A 599 -16.40 39.59 -23.86
C VAL A 599 -17.28 39.71 -22.61
N ALA A 600 -18.49 40.27 -22.73
CA ALA A 600 -19.44 40.31 -21.63
C ALA A 600 -19.93 38.91 -21.21
N TRP A 601 -20.11 37.98 -22.15
CA TRP A 601 -20.41 36.58 -21.85
C TRP A 601 -19.19 35.81 -21.30
N MET A 602 -17.97 36.07 -21.79
CA MET A 602 -16.74 35.51 -21.20
C MET A 602 -16.53 35.93 -19.74
N ALA A 603 -16.87 37.18 -19.39
CA ALA A 603 -16.84 37.64 -18.00
C ALA A 603 -17.87 36.90 -17.11
N ARG A 604 -19.02 36.48 -17.66
CA ARG A 604 -20.01 35.64 -16.96
C ARG A 604 -19.54 34.19 -16.87
N LEU A 605 -18.90 33.67 -17.91
CA LEU A 605 -18.29 32.33 -17.95
C LEU A 605 -17.21 32.19 -16.88
N ALA A 606 -16.37 33.22 -16.67
CA ALA A 606 -15.41 33.25 -15.55
C ALA A 606 -16.12 33.04 -14.20
N GLY A 607 -17.20 33.77 -13.92
CA GLY A 607 -18.02 33.59 -12.72
C GLY A 607 -18.83 32.28 -12.66
N ALA A 608 -18.92 31.53 -13.76
CA ALA A 608 -19.45 30.16 -13.77
C ALA A 608 -18.36 29.13 -13.47
N LEU A 609 -17.17 29.33 -14.03
CA LEU A 609 -15.98 28.55 -13.72
C LEU A 609 -15.58 28.70 -12.25
N GLU A 610 -15.64 29.89 -11.65
CA GLU A 610 -15.46 30.11 -10.21
C GLU A 610 -16.36 29.20 -9.34
N ARG A 611 -17.63 29.02 -9.75
CA ARG A 611 -18.58 28.12 -9.06
C ARG A 611 -18.22 26.67 -9.26
N ALA A 612 -17.89 26.25 -10.48
CA ALA A 612 -17.47 24.87 -10.78
C ALA A 612 -16.16 24.49 -10.06
N LEU A 613 -15.20 25.42 -9.96
CA LEU A 613 -13.98 25.27 -9.17
C LEU A 613 -14.30 25.15 -7.68
N MET A 614 -15.26 25.91 -7.14
CA MET A 614 -15.71 25.74 -5.75
C MET A 614 -16.44 24.41 -5.49
N GLU A 615 -17.21 23.89 -6.45
CA GLU A 615 -17.94 22.63 -6.33
C GLU A 615 -17.03 21.39 -6.41
N LYS A 616 -16.00 21.43 -7.27
CA LYS A 616 -15.10 20.28 -7.52
C LYS A 616 -13.79 20.30 -6.70
N ARG A 617 -13.61 21.32 -5.86
CA ARG A 617 -12.43 21.51 -4.99
C ARG A 617 -12.10 20.28 -4.15
N LEU A 618 -10.81 20.01 -4.01
CA LEU A 618 -10.32 18.88 -3.21
C LEU A 618 -10.45 19.13 -1.71
N MET A 619 -10.33 20.39 -1.28
CA MET A 619 -10.42 20.77 0.14
C MET A 619 -11.59 21.73 0.39
N PRO A 620 -12.51 21.44 1.35
CA PRO A 620 -13.63 22.32 1.69
C PRO A 620 -13.15 23.55 2.49
N SER A 621 -12.65 24.56 1.78
CA SER A 621 -12.28 25.87 2.33
C SER A 621 -13.42 26.88 2.17
N SER A 622 -13.63 27.74 3.18
CA SER A 622 -14.58 28.87 3.10
C SER A 622 -14.08 30.04 2.23
N SER A 623 -12.88 29.94 1.64
CA SER A 623 -12.36 30.97 0.73
C SER A 623 -13.09 30.95 -0.61
N ARG A 624 -13.55 32.10 -1.10
CA ARG A 624 -14.09 32.20 -2.46
C ARG A 624 -12.97 32.06 -3.50
N VAL A 625 -13.15 31.18 -4.48
CA VAL A 625 -12.37 31.24 -5.73
C VAL A 625 -12.77 32.53 -6.46
N VAL A 626 -11.77 33.33 -6.85
CA VAL A 626 -11.96 34.49 -7.74
C VAL A 626 -10.92 34.39 -8.85
N LEU A 627 -11.36 34.56 -10.09
CA LEU A 627 -10.53 34.54 -11.30
C LEU A 627 -10.18 35.98 -11.71
N GLN A 628 -8.89 36.27 -11.87
CA GLN A 628 -8.41 37.56 -12.38
C GLN A 628 -8.90 37.83 -13.81
N ALA A 629 -9.14 36.78 -14.60
CA ALA A 629 -9.73 36.87 -15.93
C ALA A 629 -11.06 37.65 -15.92
N GLY A 630 -11.90 37.46 -14.90
CA GLY A 630 -13.20 38.13 -14.79
C GLY A 630 -13.12 39.66 -14.67
N GLU A 631 -12.05 40.20 -14.09
CA GLU A 631 -11.78 41.64 -14.07
C GLU A 631 -11.10 42.11 -15.36
N SER A 632 -10.16 41.32 -15.90
CA SER A 632 -9.51 41.60 -17.18
C SER A 632 -10.50 41.71 -18.34
N PHE A 633 -11.53 40.85 -18.40
CA PHE A 633 -12.61 40.98 -19.39
C PHE A 633 -13.48 42.23 -19.17
N LYS A 634 -13.75 42.66 -17.93
CA LYS A 634 -14.46 43.93 -17.67
C LYS A 634 -13.65 45.14 -18.17
N GLN A 635 -12.32 45.09 -18.04
CA GLN A 635 -11.44 46.13 -18.59
C GLN A 635 -11.38 46.08 -20.12
N CYS A 636 -11.27 44.89 -20.71
CA CYS A 636 -11.35 44.69 -22.17
C CYS A 636 -12.67 45.23 -22.74
N ARG A 637 -13.80 45.03 -22.05
CA ARG A 637 -15.10 45.59 -22.42
C ARG A 637 -15.09 47.12 -22.46
N LYS A 638 -14.47 47.79 -21.47
CA LYS A 638 -14.29 49.25 -21.48
C LYS A 638 -13.41 49.73 -22.64
N THR A 639 -12.40 48.96 -23.03
CA THR A 639 -11.58 49.25 -24.22
C THR A 639 -12.42 49.14 -25.50
N ALA A 640 -13.25 48.09 -25.63
CA ALA A 640 -14.17 47.93 -26.75
C ALA A 640 -15.21 49.06 -26.81
N GLU A 641 -15.81 49.43 -25.68
CA GLU A 641 -16.71 50.59 -25.53
C GLU A 641 -16.01 51.86 -26.06
N LYS A 642 -14.78 52.15 -25.59
CA LYS A 642 -13.99 53.30 -26.06
C LYS A 642 -13.72 53.26 -27.56
N ARG A 643 -13.38 52.09 -28.11
CA ARG A 643 -13.09 51.91 -29.54
C ARG A 643 -14.33 52.13 -30.41
N ILE A 644 -15.50 51.72 -29.93
CA ILE A 644 -16.80 52.01 -30.57
C ILE A 644 -17.03 53.53 -30.65
N PHE A 645 -16.79 54.29 -29.57
CA PHE A 645 -16.91 55.75 -29.60
C PHE A 645 -15.91 56.38 -30.58
N GLU A 646 -14.64 55.95 -30.59
CA GLU A 646 -13.64 56.46 -31.54
C GLU A 646 -14.05 56.27 -33.00
N LEU A 647 -14.54 55.08 -33.37
CA LEU A 647 -14.98 54.78 -34.73
C LEU A 647 -16.27 55.51 -35.11
N LEU A 648 -17.23 55.60 -34.20
CA LEU A 648 -18.49 56.31 -34.43
C LEU A 648 -18.25 57.83 -34.56
N ASN A 649 -17.42 58.40 -33.69
CA ASN A 649 -17.04 59.81 -33.73
C ASN A 649 -16.19 60.14 -34.96
N HIS A 650 -15.29 59.25 -35.39
CA HIS A 650 -14.60 59.39 -36.67
C HIS A 650 -15.58 59.40 -37.84
N LYS A 651 -16.58 58.50 -37.85
CA LYS A 651 -17.60 58.49 -38.91
C LYS A 651 -18.47 59.76 -38.91
N ILE A 652 -18.87 60.24 -37.74
CA ILE A 652 -19.59 61.52 -37.59
C ILE A 652 -18.72 62.69 -38.09
N SER A 653 -17.42 62.68 -37.77
CA SER A 653 -16.46 63.67 -38.28
C SER A 653 -16.22 63.56 -39.78
N ASP A 654 -16.24 62.36 -40.39
CA ASP A 654 -16.21 62.18 -41.84
C ASP A 654 -17.42 62.87 -42.50
N PHE A 655 -18.64 62.65 -41.95
CA PHE A 655 -19.86 63.29 -42.44
C PHE A 655 -19.87 64.81 -42.21
N LEU A 656 -19.32 65.31 -41.10
CA LEU A 656 -19.15 66.74 -40.85
C LEU A 656 -18.09 67.37 -41.78
N GLY A 657 -17.09 66.60 -42.22
CA GLY A 657 -16.12 67.04 -43.23
C GLY A 657 -16.73 67.27 -44.62
N LEU A 658 -17.89 66.65 -44.89
CA LEU A 658 -18.69 66.86 -46.11
C LEU A 658 -19.66 68.05 -46.01
N ALA A 659 -19.64 68.82 -44.91
CA ALA A 659 -20.54 69.94 -44.69
C ALA A 659 -20.12 71.21 -45.47
N GLU A 660 -20.52 71.27 -46.74
CA GLU A 660 -20.37 72.46 -47.59
C GLU A 660 -21.44 73.53 -47.28
N TYR A 661 -21.24 74.30 -46.21
CA TYR A 661 -22.08 75.46 -45.90
C TYR A 661 -21.62 76.72 -46.65
N ASP A 662 -22.52 77.31 -47.43
CA ASP A 662 -22.43 78.73 -47.78
C ASP A 662 -22.90 79.57 -46.59
N PHE A 663 -21.98 80.33 -45.98
CA PHE A 663 -22.26 81.18 -44.82
C PHE A 663 -22.89 82.54 -45.20
N MET A 664 -23.00 82.87 -46.49
CA MET A 664 -23.68 84.07 -47.01
C MET A 664 -24.59 83.77 -48.21
N PRO A 665 -25.59 82.87 -48.07
CA PRO A 665 -26.44 82.50 -49.19
C PRO A 665 -27.31 83.69 -49.63
N PRO A 666 -27.58 83.84 -50.95
CA PRO A 666 -28.56 84.80 -51.45
C PRO A 666 -29.95 84.53 -50.85
N ALA A 667 -30.71 85.59 -50.55
CA ALA A 667 -31.98 85.49 -49.84
C ALA A 667 -33.05 84.62 -50.55
N ASP A 668 -32.92 84.43 -51.86
CA ASP A 668 -33.82 83.58 -52.66
C ASP A 668 -33.52 82.07 -52.50
N VAL A 669 -32.28 81.70 -52.17
CA VAL A 669 -31.85 80.30 -51.98
C VAL A 669 -32.27 79.78 -50.59
N ALA A 670 -32.25 80.66 -49.58
CA ALA A 670 -32.58 80.34 -48.19
C ALA A 670 -34.07 80.00 -47.92
N ARG A 671 -34.94 80.03 -48.93
CA ARG A 671 -36.35 79.60 -48.79
C ARG A 671 -36.55 78.08 -48.88
N SER A 672 -35.50 77.32 -49.19
CA SER A 672 -35.51 75.86 -49.12
C SER A 672 -35.66 75.40 -47.66
N LYS A 673 -36.87 74.98 -47.25
CA LYS A 673 -37.09 74.35 -45.93
C LYS A 673 -36.54 72.91 -45.84
N MET A 674 -35.65 72.50 -46.72
CA MET A 674 -35.04 71.18 -46.70
C MET A 674 -33.79 71.19 -45.81
N PRO A 675 -33.61 70.19 -44.94
CA PRO A 675 -32.38 70.05 -44.18
C PRO A 675 -31.20 69.73 -45.11
N SER A 676 -30.00 70.09 -44.66
CA SER A 676 -28.75 69.88 -45.40
C SER A 676 -28.54 68.41 -45.77
N PRO A 677 -28.07 68.09 -46.99
CA PRO A 677 -28.05 66.71 -47.50
C PRO A 677 -27.18 65.78 -46.65
N TYR A 678 -26.01 66.28 -46.19
CA TYR A 678 -25.12 65.50 -45.33
C TYR A 678 -25.77 65.10 -44.00
N LEU A 679 -26.66 65.93 -43.42
CA LEU A 679 -27.38 65.60 -42.19
C LEU A 679 -28.44 64.54 -42.42
N ARG A 680 -29.13 64.57 -43.57
CA ARG A 680 -30.09 63.51 -43.93
C ARG A 680 -29.37 62.17 -44.08
N ASP A 681 -28.22 62.17 -44.75
CA ASP A 681 -27.47 60.95 -45.01
C ASP A 681 -26.76 60.43 -43.73
N LEU A 682 -26.31 61.34 -42.85
CA LEU A 682 -25.84 61.02 -41.49
C LEU A 682 -26.96 60.46 -40.60
N VAL A 683 -28.16 61.04 -40.62
CA VAL A 683 -29.32 60.52 -39.87
C VAL A 683 -29.74 59.16 -40.42
N ASN A 684 -29.71 58.94 -41.74
CA ASN A 684 -29.94 57.62 -42.33
C ASN A 684 -28.88 56.59 -41.90
N PHE A 685 -27.60 56.98 -41.83
CA PHE A 685 -26.52 56.14 -41.31
C PHE A 685 -26.73 55.80 -39.83
N LEU A 686 -26.97 56.79 -38.97
CA LEU A 686 -27.22 56.58 -37.54
C LEU A 686 -28.48 55.72 -37.31
N THR A 687 -29.55 55.96 -38.07
CA THR A 687 -30.77 55.13 -38.09
C THR A 687 -30.45 53.68 -38.47
N THR A 688 -29.62 53.47 -39.49
CA THR A 688 -29.20 52.13 -39.92
C THR A 688 -28.37 51.43 -38.85
N VAL A 689 -27.39 52.12 -38.24
CA VAL A 689 -26.58 51.60 -37.13
C VAL A 689 -27.47 51.26 -35.91
N MET A 690 -28.44 52.12 -35.58
CA MET A 690 -29.41 51.89 -34.51
C MET A 690 -30.23 50.61 -34.72
N TYR A 691 -30.85 50.45 -35.88
CA TYR A 691 -31.78 49.35 -36.14
C TYR A 691 -31.11 48.05 -36.60
N SER A 692 -29.87 48.07 -37.09
CA SER A 692 -29.20 46.85 -37.61
C SER A 692 -28.03 46.33 -36.78
N THR A 693 -27.25 47.18 -36.11
CA THR A 693 -26.06 46.73 -35.35
C THR A 693 -26.20 46.90 -33.84
N LEU A 694 -27.02 47.86 -33.38
CA LEU A 694 -27.24 48.10 -31.95
C LEU A 694 -28.46 47.37 -31.36
N GLU A 695 -29.22 46.59 -32.14
CA GLU A 695 -30.43 45.90 -31.65
C GLU A 695 -30.13 44.95 -30.47
N ASN A 696 -29.03 44.19 -30.54
CA ASN A 696 -28.67 43.16 -29.56
C ASN A 696 -27.94 43.67 -28.30
N LEU A 697 -27.68 44.98 -28.16
CA LEU A 697 -26.99 45.54 -26.99
C LEU A 697 -27.93 45.81 -25.80
N PRO A 698 -27.42 45.88 -24.56
CA PRO A 698 -28.17 46.39 -23.40
C PRO A 698 -28.58 47.86 -23.58
N SER A 699 -29.76 48.23 -23.08
CA SER A 699 -30.32 49.59 -23.12
C SER A 699 -29.35 50.65 -22.60
N GLU A 700 -28.62 50.34 -21.53
CA GLU A 700 -27.72 51.26 -20.84
C GLU A 700 -26.54 51.67 -21.73
N ILE A 701 -26.03 50.72 -22.53
CA ILE A 701 -24.94 50.96 -23.47
C ILE A 701 -25.46 51.72 -24.70
N LYS A 702 -26.68 51.42 -25.17
CA LYS A 702 -27.31 52.16 -26.28
C LYS A 702 -27.47 53.64 -25.96
N THR A 703 -28.14 53.96 -24.85
CA THR A 703 -28.38 55.36 -24.44
C THR A 703 -27.07 56.11 -24.20
N PHE A 704 -26.02 55.44 -23.70
CA PHE A 704 -24.68 56.05 -23.54
C PHE A 704 -23.97 56.30 -24.89
N ILE A 705 -24.00 55.33 -25.82
CA ILE A 705 -23.50 55.52 -27.20
C ILE A 705 -24.22 56.69 -27.87
N TYR A 706 -25.55 56.79 -27.72
CA TYR A 706 -26.34 57.88 -28.29
C TYR A 706 -25.95 59.23 -27.70
N PHE A 707 -25.87 59.35 -26.38
CA PHE A 707 -25.47 60.59 -25.73
C PHE A 707 -24.11 61.10 -26.24
N GLU A 708 -23.09 60.25 -26.22
CA GLU A 708 -21.72 60.61 -26.64
C GLU A 708 -21.66 60.98 -28.14
N ALA A 709 -22.34 60.22 -29.00
CA ALA A 709 -22.37 60.44 -30.45
C ALA A 709 -23.11 61.75 -30.82
N PHE A 710 -24.24 62.02 -30.17
CA PHE A 710 -24.98 63.27 -30.40
C PHE A 710 -24.28 64.48 -29.78
N ASP A 711 -23.54 64.33 -28.68
CA ASP A 711 -22.75 65.43 -28.09
C ASP A 711 -21.56 65.77 -28.99
N HIS A 712 -20.86 64.77 -29.54
CA HIS A 712 -19.83 64.97 -30.56
C HIS A 712 -20.39 65.64 -31.83
N LEU A 713 -21.57 65.24 -32.29
CA LEU A 713 -22.26 65.90 -33.41
C LEU A 713 -22.66 67.36 -33.08
N ALA A 714 -23.22 67.60 -31.90
CA ALA A 714 -23.64 68.94 -31.47
C ALA A 714 -22.43 69.89 -31.33
N ASN A 715 -21.35 69.44 -30.70
CA ASN A 715 -20.12 70.20 -30.58
C ASN A 715 -19.44 70.39 -31.95
N GLY A 716 -19.41 69.36 -32.81
CA GLY A 716 -18.84 69.45 -34.16
C GLY A 716 -19.57 70.46 -35.07
N MET A 717 -20.91 70.52 -35.01
CA MET A 717 -21.70 71.54 -35.72
C MET A 717 -21.49 72.95 -35.15
N LEU A 718 -21.31 73.07 -33.83
CA LEU A 718 -20.98 74.35 -33.19
C LEU A 718 -19.59 74.84 -33.62
N ASP A 719 -18.59 73.95 -33.60
CA ASP A 719 -17.21 74.23 -34.01
C ASP A 719 -17.10 74.61 -35.49
N LEU A 720 -17.94 74.03 -36.36
CA LEU A 720 -18.03 74.41 -37.77
C LEU A 720 -18.44 75.88 -37.96
N ILE A 721 -19.33 76.40 -37.12
CA ILE A 721 -19.70 77.82 -37.10
C ILE A 721 -18.62 78.67 -36.42
N LEU A 722 -17.97 78.15 -35.36
CA LEU A 722 -16.91 78.86 -34.63
C LEU A 722 -15.56 78.87 -35.36
N ALA A 723 -15.36 78.02 -36.37
CA ALA A 723 -14.12 77.90 -37.14
C ALA A 723 -13.54 79.25 -37.62
N PRO A 724 -12.22 79.50 -37.49
CA PRO A 724 -11.59 80.79 -37.79
C PRO A 724 -11.62 81.18 -39.28
N THR A 725 -11.93 80.22 -40.16
CA THR A 725 -12.22 80.42 -41.58
C THR A 725 -13.51 81.21 -41.80
N VAL A 726 -14.52 80.99 -40.95
CA VAL A 726 -15.84 81.66 -41.02
C VAL A 726 -15.76 83.03 -40.36
N ARG A 727 -15.61 84.08 -41.18
CA ARG A 727 -15.50 85.48 -40.72
C ARG A 727 -16.82 86.25 -40.64
N ARG A 728 -17.86 85.78 -41.34
CA ARG A 728 -19.16 86.46 -41.52
C ARG A 728 -20.27 85.43 -41.64
N ILE A 729 -21.43 85.72 -41.05
CA ILE A 729 -22.63 84.86 -41.09
C ILE A 729 -23.86 85.73 -41.38
N ASN A 730 -24.66 85.36 -42.39
CA ASN A 730 -25.90 86.07 -42.72
C ASN A 730 -27.14 85.44 -42.02
N LEU A 731 -28.19 86.22 -41.76
CA LEU A 731 -29.46 85.74 -41.19
C LEU A 731 -30.08 84.61 -42.03
N ALA A 732 -29.96 84.69 -43.34
CA ALA A 732 -30.40 83.65 -44.28
C ALA A 732 -29.71 82.27 -44.06
N PHE A 733 -28.46 82.26 -43.58
CA PHE A 733 -27.78 81.03 -43.15
C PHE A 733 -28.31 80.58 -41.78
N VAL A 734 -28.63 81.52 -40.87
CA VAL A 734 -29.18 81.19 -39.54
C VAL A 734 -30.52 80.47 -39.67
N ASP A 735 -31.38 80.86 -40.61
CA ASP A 735 -32.65 80.17 -40.88
C ASP A 735 -32.46 78.74 -41.44
N GLN A 736 -31.47 78.54 -42.31
CA GLN A 736 -31.08 77.19 -42.79
C GLN A 736 -30.54 76.34 -41.63
N PHE A 737 -29.62 76.88 -40.83
CA PHE A 737 -29.06 76.18 -39.67
C PHE A 737 -30.13 75.91 -38.58
N ALA A 738 -31.10 76.81 -38.39
CA ALA A 738 -32.25 76.58 -37.53
C ALA A 738 -33.14 75.43 -38.04
N THR A 739 -33.24 75.26 -39.36
CA THR A 739 -33.96 74.14 -39.99
C THR A 739 -33.22 72.82 -39.77
N ASP A 740 -31.89 72.82 -39.90
CA ASP A 740 -31.00 71.68 -39.61
C ASP A 740 -31.07 71.24 -38.14
N VAL A 741 -30.96 72.19 -37.19
CA VAL A 741 -31.11 71.91 -35.74
C VAL A 741 -32.51 71.36 -35.42
N SER A 742 -33.56 71.91 -36.04
CA SER A 742 -34.93 71.42 -35.86
C SER A 742 -35.15 70.01 -36.45
N PHE A 743 -34.36 69.61 -37.45
CA PHE A 743 -34.39 68.26 -38.00
C PHE A 743 -33.73 67.26 -37.04
N LEU A 744 -32.58 67.60 -36.46
CA LEU A 744 -31.90 66.76 -35.46
C LEU A 744 -32.70 66.61 -34.16
N GLU A 745 -33.32 67.68 -33.65
CA GLU A 745 -34.23 67.59 -32.50
C GLU A 745 -35.43 66.67 -32.77
N ARG A 746 -36.02 66.71 -33.98
CA ARG A 746 -37.11 65.80 -34.35
C ARG A 746 -36.64 64.35 -34.41
N PHE A 747 -35.42 64.11 -34.88
CA PHE A 747 -34.82 62.78 -34.89
C PHE A 747 -34.67 62.25 -33.46
N VAL A 748 -34.03 63.00 -32.55
CA VAL A 748 -33.85 62.59 -31.14
C VAL A 748 -35.19 62.42 -30.40
N ASN A 749 -36.16 63.31 -30.61
CA ASN A 749 -37.50 63.16 -30.04
C ASN A 749 -38.21 61.89 -30.55
N GLY A 750 -37.88 61.42 -31.76
CA GLY A 750 -38.35 60.14 -32.31
C GLY A 750 -37.72 58.91 -31.65
N LEU A 751 -36.61 59.05 -30.91
CA LEU A 751 -35.93 57.93 -30.23
C LEU A 751 -36.52 57.61 -28.85
N GLY A 752 -37.27 58.53 -28.24
CA GLY A 752 -37.96 58.32 -26.95
C GLY A 752 -37.09 58.42 -25.68
N ASP A 753 -35.75 58.42 -25.79
CA ASP A 753 -34.83 58.50 -24.65
C ASP A 753 -34.74 59.93 -24.06
N GLN A 754 -35.26 60.11 -22.84
CA GLN A 754 -35.24 61.42 -22.14
C GLN A 754 -33.82 61.97 -21.92
N ASN A 755 -32.84 61.10 -21.69
CA ASN A 755 -31.45 61.49 -21.40
C ASN A 755 -30.72 62.14 -22.59
N VAL A 756 -31.26 61.99 -23.81
CA VAL A 756 -30.62 62.40 -25.07
C VAL A 756 -31.25 63.67 -25.65
N GLN A 757 -32.47 64.03 -25.23
CA GLN A 757 -33.19 65.22 -25.70
C GLN A 757 -32.45 66.53 -25.41
N ASP A 758 -31.69 66.58 -24.31
CA ASP A 758 -30.90 67.75 -23.88
C ASP A 758 -29.67 68.03 -24.75
N THR A 759 -29.18 67.05 -25.54
CA THR A 759 -27.87 67.12 -26.19
C THR A 759 -27.78 68.22 -27.26
N PHE A 760 -28.85 68.41 -28.05
CA PHE A 760 -28.91 69.49 -29.06
C PHE A 760 -29.33 70.86 -28.51
N LEU A 761 -29.63 70.97 -27.21
CA LEU A 761 -30.05 72.22 -26.58
C LEU A 761 -28.99 73.32 -26.74
N VAL A 762 -27.70 72.98 -26.76
CA VAL A 762 -26.59 73.90 -27.02
C VAL A 762 -26.76 74.60 -28.38
N LEU A 763 -27.06 73.84 -29.44
CA LEU A 763 -27.27 74.39 -30.78
C LEU A 763 -28.55 75.22 -30.87
N ARG A 764 -29.63 74.77 -30.21
CA ARG A 764 -30.88 75.55 -30.12
C ARG A 764 -30.66 76.89 -29.45
N GLN A 765 -29.90 76.92 -28.35
CA GLN A 765 -29.54 78.15 -27.64
C GLN A 765 -28.64 79.07 -28.51
N ALA A 766 -27.73 78.51 -29.31
CA ALA A 766 -26.93 79.27 -30.27
C ALA A 766 -27.79 79.90 -31.37
N VAL A 767 -28.74 79.14 -31.94
CA VAL A 767 -29.73 79.66 -32.91
C VAL A 767 -30.58 80.76 -32.28
N THR A 768 -31.13 80.55 -31.07
CA THR A 768 -31.94 81.54 -30.37
C THR A 768 -31.15 82.83 -30.10
N LEU A 769 -29.86 82.74 -29.78
CA LEU A 769 -28.97 83.90 -29.62
C LEU A 769 -28.79 84.68 -30.93
N MET A 770 -28.66 83.97 -32.06
CA MET A 770 -28.42 84.56 -33.38
C MET A 770 -29.68 85.13 -34.06
N VAL A 771 -30.87 84.69 -33.64
CA VAL A 771 -32.18 85.17 -34.14
C VAL A 771 -32.79 86.25 -33.20
N ALA A 772 -32.23 86.47 -32.01
CA ALA A 772 -32.77 87.39 -31.02
C ALA A 772 -32.91 88.84 -31.54
N GLU A 773 -34.12 89.42 -31.43
CA GLU A 773 -34.38 90.80 -31.87
C GLU A 773 -33.66 91.85 -31.01
N HIS A 774 -33.42 91.53 -29.73
CA HIS A 774 -32.78 92.38 -28.72
C HIS A 774 -31.65 91.60 -28.01
N PRO A 775 -30.38 91.73 -28.43
CA PRO A 775 -29.26 90.99 -27.82
C PRO A 775 -28.93 91.44 -26.39
N THR A 776 -29.52 92.54 -25.92
CA THR A 776 -29.39 93.05 -24.53
C THR A 776 -29.99 92.11 -23.48
N GLU A 777 -30.96 91.26 -23.84
CA GLU A 777 -31.55 90.23 -22.95
C GLU A 777 -30.51 89.24 -22.39
N VAL A 778 -29.35 89.10 -23.05
CA VAL A 778 -28.26 88.19 -22.64
C VAL A 778 -27.53 88.70 -21.38
N LEU A 779 -27.63 90.00 -21.05
CA LEU A 779 -27.00 90.58 -19.85
C LEU A 779 -27.83 90.37 -18.58
N ASP A 780 -29.13 90.06 -18.69
CA ASP A 780 -29.94 89.76 -17.50
C ASP A 780 -29.58 88.35 -16.99
N PRO A 781 -29.02 88.20 -15.78
CA PRO A 781 -28.65 86.88 -15.25
C PRO A 781 -29.84 85.93 -15.11
N ALA A 782 -31.07 86.43 -14.92
CA ALA A 782 -32.27 85.59 -14.85
C ALA A 782 -32.68 85.05 -16.23
N VAL A 783 -32.57 85.87 -17.28
CA VAL A 783 -32.85 85.44 -18.66
C VAL A 783 -31.71 84.56 -19.19
N ALA A 784 -30.46 84.88 -18.88
CA ALA A 784 -29.29 84.07 -19.22
C ALA A 784 -29.38 82.65 -18.62
N HIS A 785 -29.72 82.51 -17.34
CA HIS A 785 -29.92 81.19 -16.73
C HIS A 785 -31.11 80.42 -17.30
N LYS A 786 -32.16 81.10 -17.78
CA LYS A 786 -33.40 80.45 -18.26
C LYS A 786 -33.38 80.12 -19.76
N ARG A 787 -32.72 80.94 -20.60
CA ARG A 787 -32.68 80.78 -22.06
C ARG A 787 -31.34 80.29 -22.62
N TYR A 788 -30.23 80.46 -21.90
CA TYR A 788 -28.88 80.19 -22.42
C TYR A 788 -28.02 79.34 -21.46
N SER A 789 -28.66 78.44 -20.70
CA SER A 789 -28.08 77.65 -19.61
C SER A 789 -26.87 76.76 -19.98
N ARG A 790 -26.75 76.34 -21.24
CA ARG A 790 -25.68 75.43 -21.72
C ARG A 790 -24.60 76.16 -22.54
N LEU A 791 -24.86 77.37 -23.04
CA LEU A 791 -23.90 78.10 -23.89
C LEU A 791 -22.80 78.79 -23.06
N LYS A 792 -21.54 78.60 -23.44
CA LYS A 792 -20.40 79.30 -22.79
C LYS A 792 -20.36 80.77 -23.23
N ARG A 793 -20.12 81.71 -22.30
CA ARG A 793 -20.05 83.16 -22.59
C ARG A 793 -19.02 83.53 -23.67
N SER A 794 -17.93 82.78 -23.78
CA SER A 794 -16.93 82.92 -24.85
C SER A 794 -17.49 82.58 -26.24
N VAL A 795 -18.31 81.54 -26.34
CA VAL A 795 -19.00 81.12 -27.56
C VAL A 795 -20.04 82.16 -27.96
N MET A 796 -20.81 82.70 -27.00
CA MET A 796 -21.75 83.81 -27.25
C MET A 796 -21.04 84.98 -27.94
N VAL A 797 -19.90 85.43 -27.41
CA VAL A 797 -19.13 86.54 -27.96
C VAL A 797 -18.68 86.25 -29.41
N GLN A 798 -18.14 85.07 -29.69
CA GLN A 798 -17.65 84.72 -31.03
C GLN A 798 -18.78 84.65 -32.07
N LEU A 799 -19.95 84.11 -31.71
CA LEU A 799 -21.12 84.09 -32.59
C LEU A 799 -21.63 85.50 -32.90
N LEU A 800 -21.78 86.34 -31.86
CA LEU A 800 -22.23 87.73 -32.01
C LEU A 800 -21.24 88.59 -32.82
N GLU A 801 -19.93 88.34 -32.71
CA GLU A 801 -18.91 88.99 -33.53
C GLU A 801 -19.00 88.62 -35.01
N LYS A 802 -19.19 87.33 -35.33
CA LYS A 802 -19.35 86.86 -36.72
C LYS A 802 -20.64 87.35 -37.37
N LEU A 803 -21.71 87.48 -36.58
CA LEU A 803 -22.97 88.11 -36.99
C LEU A 803 -22.77 89.61 -37.27
N ASN A 804 -22.14 90.35 -36.34
CA ASN A 804 -21.90 91.79 -36.49
C ASN A 804 -20.96 92.14 -37.67
N ASN A 805 -20.02 91.25 -37.99
CA ASN A 805 -19.08 91.43 -39.10
C ASN A 805 -19.69 91.20 -40.50
N ALA A 806 -20.91 90.67 -40.60
CA ALA A 806 -21.58 90.42 -41.87
C ALA A 806 -22.05 91.71 -42.55
N ALA A 807 -21.33 92.10 -43.62
CA ALA A 807 -21.64 93.31 -44.38
C ALA A 807 -22.96 93.14 -45.16
N GLY A 808 -24.01 93.83 -44.69
CA GLY A 808 -25.34 93.82 -45.29
C GLY A 808 -26.46 93.88 -44.24
N MET A 809 -26.25 93.25 -43.07
CA MET A 809 -27.26 93.15 -42.01
C MET A 809 -27.64 94.48 -41.35
N PHE A 810 -26.79 95.52 -41.50
CA PHE A 810 -26.96 96.84 -40.88
C PHE A 810 -27.04 97.98 -41.92
N ALA A 811 -27.52 97.68 -43.13
CA ALA A 811 -27.59 98.67 -44.21
C ALA A 811 -28.71 99.70 -44.03
N ALA A 812 -29.81 99.37 -43.34
CA ALA A 812 -30.92 100.29 -43.12
C ALA A 812 -30.75 101.13 -41.84
N ARG A 813 -31.43 102.28 -41.81
CA ARG A 813 -31.26 103.31 -40.77
C ARG A 813 -31.73 102.86 -39.38
N ALA A 814 -32.63 101.88 -39.31
CA ALA A 814 -33.12 101.27 -38.07
C ALA A 814 -32.08 100.36 -37.41
N ASP A 815 -31.25 99.68 -38.20
CA ASP A 815 -30.35 98.63 -37.69
C ASP A 815 -29.10 99.20 -37.01
N LYS A 816 -28.79 100.49 -37.23
CA LYS A 816 -27.70 101.19 -36.52
C LYS A 816 -27.86 101.21 -34.99
N ALA A 817 -29.09 101.09 -34.47
CA ALA A 817 -29.35 100.92 -33.05
C ALA A 817 -28.96 99.50 -32.59
N LYS A 818 -29.51 98.48 -33.26
CA LYS A 818 -29.19 97.06 -33.03
C LYS A 818 -27.69 96.79 -33.08
N ARG A 819 -26.95 97.38 -34.03
CA ARG A 819 -25.49 97.26 -34.11
C ARG A 819 -24.79 97.73 -32.84
N LYS A 820 -25.19 98.87 -32.28
CA LYS A 820 -24.64 99.39 -31.02
C LYS A 820 -25.00 98.49 -29.84
N GLU A 821 -26.18 97.88 -29.85
CA GLU A 821 -26.58 96.91 -28.83
C GLU A 821 -25.68 95.66 -28.90
N TYR A 822 -25.49 95.07 -30.08
CA TYR A 822 -24.53 93.96 -30.29
C TYR A 822 -23.11 94.34 -29.83
N GLU A 823 -22.59 95.52 -30.21
CA GLU A 823 -21.26 96.00 -29.79
C GLU A 823 -21.17 96.21 -28.26
N THR A 824 -22.22 96.72 -27.62
CA THR A 824 -22.29 96.93 -26.16
C THR A 824 -22.35 95.60 -25.41
N VAL A 825 -23.12 94.63 -25.92
CA VAL A 825 -23.23 93.27 -25.38
C VAL A 825 -21.88 92.56 -25.46
N ILE A 826 -21.23 92.59 -26.62
CA ILE A 826 -19.89 92.02 -26.85
C ILE A 826 -18.86 92.64 -25.89
N MET A 827 -18.81 93.98 -25.76
CA MET A 827 -17.89 94.64 -24.83
C MET A 827 -18.14 94.26 -23.38
N THR A 828 -19.40 94.15 -22.96
CA THR A 828 -19.75 93.83 -21.57
C THR A 828 -19.43 92.37 -21.24
N LEU A 829 -19.81 91.43 -22.10
CA LEU A 829 -19.47 90.01 -21.93
C LEU A 829 -17.94 89.79 -21.94
N LYS A 830 -17.17 90.47 -22.80
CA LYS A 830 -15.69 90.42 -22.75
C LYS A 830 -15.14 90.93 -21.42
N LYS A 831 -15.72 92.01 -20.87
CA LYS A 831 -15.33 92.59 -19.58
C LYS A 831 -15.66 91.69 -18.39
N GLU A 832 -16.72 90.88 -18.49
CA GLU A 832 -17.05 89.86 -17.49
C GLU A 832 -16.15 88.62 -17.59
N ILE A 833 -15.86 88.14 -18.81
CA ILE A 833 -14.91 87.03 -19.03
C ILE A 833 -13.52 87.41 -18.48
N ALA A 834 -13.08 88.66 -18.68
CA ALA A 834 -11.84 89.18 -18.12
C ALA A 834 -11.86 89.35 -16.57
N ARG A 835 -13.03 89.25 -15.93
CA ARG A 835 -13.19 89.30 -14.47
C ARG A 835 -13.32 87.91 -13.81
N SER A 836 -13.64 86.86 -14.57
CA SER A 836 -13.70 85.49 -14.05
C SER A 836 -12.32 84.80 -14.10
N PRO A 837 -11.70 84.45 -12.96
CA PRO A 837 -10.44 83.71 -12.96
C PRO A 837 -10.65 82.23 -13.36
N SER A 838 -9.68 81.65 -14.06
CA SER A 838 -9.73 80.26 -14.53
C SER A 838 -9.47 79.24 -13.40
N PRO A 839 -10.26 78.16 -13.27
CA PRO A 839 -10.05 77.13 -12.26
C PRO A 839 -8.96 76.11 -12.69
N THR A 840 -7.69 76.50 -12.66
CA THR A 840 -6.56 75.67 -13.13
C THR A 840 -5.32 75.66 -12.21
N LYS A 841 -5.44 76.07 -10.93
CA LYS A 841 -4.33 76.02 -9.95
C LYS A 841 -4.71 75.58 -8.52
N THR A 842 -5.49 74.50 -8.39
CA THR A 842 -5.77 73.86 -7.07
C THR A 842 -5.78 72.32 -7.13
N ALA A 843 -4.86 71.72 -7.90
CA ALA A 843 -4.71 70.25 -7.97
C ALA A 843 -3.25 69.80 -8.15
N ARG A 844 -2.30 70.39 -7.39
CA ARG A 844 -0.90 69.92 -7.35
C ARG A 844 -0.16 70.27 -6.05
N ALA A 845 -0.70 69.89 -4.88
CA ALA A 845 0.04 69.88 -3.60
C ALA A 845 -0.72 69.20 -2.43
N VAL A 846 -1.22 67.95 -2.59
CA VAL A 846 -1.34 67.01 -1.45
C VAL A 846 -0.97 65.63 -1.99
N GLY A 847 0.04 64.99 -1.42
CA GLY A 847 0.42 63.63 -1.75
C GLY A 847 0.48 62.77 -0.49
N GLY A 848 0.38 61.46 -0.68
CA GLY A 848 0.72 60.44 0.32
C GLY A 848 -0.30 60.22 1.43
N GLY A 849 -1.07 59.12 1.35
CA GLY A 849 -2.03 58.76 2.38
C GLY A 849 -2.85 57.49 2.13
N SER A 850 -2.17 56.35 1.97
CA SER A 850 -2.66 54.99 2.33
C SER A 850 -4.17 54.68 2.26
N ALA A 851 -4.63 54.05 1.18
CA ALA A 851 -5.51 52.85 1.17
C ALA A 851 -5.71 52.35 -0.27
#